data_AF-A0A1Q9ENX5-F1
#
_entry.id   AF-A0A1Q9ENX5-F1
#
_cell.length_a   1.000
_cell.length_b   1.000
_cell.length_c   1.000
_cell.angle_alpha   90.00
_cell.angle_beta   90.00
_cell.angle_gamma   90.00
#
_symmetry.space_group_name_H-M   'P 1'
#
loop_
_entity.id
_entity.type
_entity.pdbx_description
1 polymer ?
#
loop_
_entity_poly.entity_id
_entity_poly.type
_entity_poly.pdbx_seq_one_letter_code
_entity_poly.pdbx_strand_id
1 'polypeptide(L)'
;MASVALGSSSSAHHRAEELDEGWGGVDRTAEELDEGLECICKLATVRELEMPTKSAGSCTCPSTTGGHSLLAQLQSDMERVLKRMEVVETHLGLSEKLRVERVGNQDVDDTKEVNQNVQVLEVSDAFKAAIPGVTGAETAGKAKNGFWKRRLDEFRFSTTTTFSEVEFEHSVWSIPIVSGLTDVGWFDRLFASMLVLLNLGMQTAFSWILLTDAFIGEDFEAKVGSAKVWRTSIAHDHKYSDFADTSLVSRVCSGDGALILSTIQATLVTHINSYLGLQERHFAPSMFEPGVLLCMLCILLWALCVYKEYRRIFLELEAAIGIPKSRRTVFRQNAFVSISWGRFLMLLVTSLARALIASVLLVAGILWLARTTSIQELMLNAVALNAILDVDEFLFAGMVPIKTQHFIKELQPIHVRYSRIRSQFETLVHCISLLLLVFTSYFLLLAPLSDTMLSVKHELCGGNQTFVAAFNPDTQFTFGKVTADSRYARDLSSTEMAVQAQEDVARTMKEEAALYPFCTETMIMQADGPFYDDEALQAIARQLLNNAAASVGRVDAQSCHELRDFCTSPDARLVRLVCGDTCGCTDPTSFAWYKVESQGCTSACLQVGRMTLQNRSCLDSPIDEIWSNFWNAYPSVLSGWFGRPIQSNRLYSLVQQTQQAMLDQGCAALAQFPSDFLTGSVWCQGSSDLFWPLSSLCPQTCGCDVPDVPFANYCPGSCVVYIRFPK
;
A
#
# COMPACT_ATOMS: atom_id res chain seq x y z
N MET A 1 -36.52 53.37 -17.26
CA MET A 1 -35.60 54.50 -17.53
C MET A 1 -34.85 54.84 -16.25
N ALA A 2 -33.55 55.10 -16.39
CA ALA A 2 -32.55 55.50 -15.39
C ALA A 2 -31.94 54.40 -14.48
N SER A 3 -30.77 53.95 -14.93
CA SER A 3 -29.75 53.15 -14.27
C SER A 3 -29.09 53.84 -13.08
N VAL A 4 -28.64 53.08 -12.08
CA VAL A 4 -27.44 53.40 -11.28
C VAL A 4 -26.67 52.12 -10.98
N ALA A 5 -25.39 52.15 -11.28
CA ALA A 5 -24.39 51.10 -11.07
C ALA A 5 -23.87 51.07 -9.62
N LEU A 6 -23.58 49.88 -9.12
CA LEU A 6 -22.77 49.60 -7.92
C LEU A 6 -21.64 48.68 -8.42
N GLY A 7 -20.35 48.95 -8.23
CA GLY A 7 -19.70 49.58 -7.09
C GLY A 7 -19.01 48.50 -6.27
N SER A 8 -17.91 47.95 -6.77
CA SER A 8 -17.06 46.99 -6.07
C SER A 8 -16.01 47.72 -5.23
N SER A 9 -15.99 47.47 -3.93
CA SER A 9 -14.87 47.83 -3.06
C SER A 9 -14.55 46.72 -2.06
N SER A 10 -13.29 46.32 -2.15
CA SER A 10 -12.42 45.53 -1.27
C SER A 10 -12.44 45.86 0.23
N SER A 11 -11.86 44.93 1.03
CA SER A 11 -11.05 45.12 2.26
C SER A 11 -11.75 44.68 3.57
N ALA A 12 -11.15 44.00 4.55
CA ALA A 12 -9.85 43.34 4.79
C ALA A 12 -9.84 42.70 6.20
N HIS A 13 -8.71 42.04 6.54
CA HIS A 13 -8.13 41.73 7.87
C HIS A 13 -8.69 40.52 8.65
N HIS A 14 -7.89 39.62 9.23
CA HIS A 14 -6.54 39.65 9.87
C HIS A 14 -5.71 38.38 9.49
N ARG A 15 -4.39 38.39 9.19
CA ARG A 15 -3.14 38.61 10.01
C ARG A 15 -3.07 37.69 11.25
N ALA A 16 -2.00 36.97 11.58
CA ALA A 16 -0.55 37.26 11.50
C ALA A 16 0.26 35.94 11.64
N GLU A 17 1.39 35.75 10.90
CA GLU A 17 2.80 36.06 11.26
C GLU A 17 3.40 35.05 12.28
N GLU A 18 4.65 34.61 12.26
CA GLU A 18 5.86 34.71 11.41
C GLU A 18 6.91 33.83 12.11
N LEU A 19 7.89 33.27 11.39
CA LEU A 19 9.30 33.65 11.55
C LEU A 19 10.22 32.73 10.70
N ASP A 20 10.72 33.36 9.66
CA ASP A 20 12.04 33.23 9.01
C ASP A 20 13.17 32.69 9.91
N GLU A 21 14.07 31.92 9.30
CA GLU A 21 15.47 32.34 9.07
C GLU A 21 16.05 31.56 7.88
N GLY A 22 16.61 32.30 6.92
CA GLY A 22 17.23 31.77 5.72
C GLY A 22 18.73 31.49 5.87
N TRP A 23 19.25 30.59 5.05
CA TRP A 23 20.65 30.54 4.64
C TRP A 23 20.73 30.18 3.17
N GLY A 24 21.47 30.99 2.41
CA GLY A 24 21.79 30.75 1.01
C GLY A 24 23.20 30.19 0.83
N GLY A 25 23.38 29.53 -0.32
CA GLY A 25 24.67 29.34 -0.99
C GLY A 25 25.39 28.02 -0.72
N VAL A 26 26.03 27.49 -1.78
CA VAL A 26 26.86 26.26 -1.88
C VAL A 26 26.00 25.00 -2.13
N ASP A 27 26.03 24.23 -3.23
CA ASP A 27 27.06 23.97 -4.24
C ASP A 27 26.42 23.53 -5.58
N ARG A 28 26.96 24.05 -6.70
CA ARG A 28 26.76 23.54 -8.06
C ARG A 28 27.83 22.48 -8.34
N THR A 29 27.57 21.21 -8.05
CA THR A 29 28.37 20.07 -8.57
C THR A 29 27.57 18.76 -8.52
N ALA A 30 26.38 18.70 -9.11
CA ALA A 30 25.59 17.46 -9.17
C ALA A 30 24.75 17.28 -10.45
N GLU A 31 25.03 18.03 -11.51
CA GLU A 31 24.19 18.08 -12.72
C GLU A 31 24.89 17.55 -14.00
N GLU A 32 25.96 16.75 -13.83
CA GLU A 32 26.73 16.18 -14.95
C GLU A 32 26.86 14.64 -14.90
N LEU A 33 25.99 13.94 -14.17
CA LEU A 33 26.06 12.47 -14.05
C LEU A 33 24.82 11.69 -14.49
N ASP A 34 23.82 12.33 -15.10
CA ASP A 34 22.51 11.71 -15.36
C ASP A 34 22.15 11.48 -16.85
N GLU A 35 23.07 11.68 -17.81
CA GLU A 35 22.81 11.47 -19.25
C GLU A 35 23.47 10.20 -19.85
N GLY A 36 23.92 9.25 -19.03
CA GLY A 36 24.79 8.16 -19.48
C GLY A 36 24.20 6.75 -19.64
N LEU A 37 22.94 6.49 -19.27
CA LEU A 37 22.47 5.10 -19.10
C LEU A 37 21.07 4.81 -19.64
N GLU A 38 20.72 5.40 -20.78
CA GLU A 38 19.53 5.03 -21.55
C GLU A 38 19.91 4.36 -22.87
N CYS A 39 20.39 3.10 -22.81
CA CYS A 39 20.20 2.17 -23.92
C CYS A 39 20.51 0.73 -23.52
N ILE A 40 19.68 -0.18 -24.04
CA ILE A 40 19.78 -1.66 -24.02
C ILE A 40 19.00 -2.32 -22.87
N CYS A 41 17.74 -2.67 -23.15
CA CYS A 41 17.26 -4.05 -22.99
C CYS A 41 15.87 -4.28 -23.61
N LYS A 42 15.84 -4.83 -24.84
CA LYS A 42 14.75 -5.65 -25.36
C LYS A 42 15.37 -6.92 -25.95
N LEU A 43 14.70 -8.06 -25.68
CA LEU A 43 14.80 -9.40 -26.28
C LEU A 43 15.62 -10.47 -25.55
N ALA A 44 14.89 -11.36 -24.86
CA ALA A 44 14.92 -12.82 -25.07
C ALA A 44 13.62 -13.38 -24.44
N THR A 45 12.77 -14.14 -25.14
CA THR A 45 12.93 -15.59 -25.30
C THR A 45 11.83 -16.16 -26.21
N VAL A 46 12.19 -16.95 -27.24
CA VAL A 46 11.33 -18.01 -27.84
C VAL A 46 12.20 -19.13 -28.43
N ARG A 47 11.99 -20.37 -27.96
CA ARG A 47 11.99 -21.67 -28.67
C ARG A 47 11.58 -22.75 -27.65
N GLU A 48 10.78 -23.78 -27.91
CA GLU A 48 10.49 -24.55 -29.13
C GLU A 48 9.23 -25.45 -28.90
N LEU A 49 8.38 -25.67 -29.92
CA LEU A 49 7.57 -26.90 -30.16
C LEU A 49 6.92 -26.86 -31.57
N GLU A 50 6.87 -28.01 -32.25
CA GLU A 50 6.77 -28.19 -33.72
C GLU A 50 5.35 -28.33 -34.35
N MET A 51 5.16 -27.71 -35.54
CA MET A 51 4.49 -28.11 -36.83
C MET A 51 2.96 -28.43 -36.94
N PRO A 52 2.29 -28.35 -38.15
CA PRO A 52 2.79 -28.05 -39.52
C PRO A 52 1.96 -27.07 -40.44
N THR A 53 2.68 -26.51 -41.44
CA THR A 53 2.33 -26.15 -42.86
C THR A 53 1.37 -25.00 -43.22
N LYS A 54 1.89 -23.91 -43.85
CA LYS A 54 1.90 -23.67 -45.32
C LYS A 54 2.50 -22.28 -45.71
N SER A 55 3.33 -22.34 -46.76
CA SER A 55 3.72 -21.33 -47.78
C SER A 55 4.35 -19.96 -47.42
N ALA A 56 5.67 -19.92 -47.64
CA ALA A 56 6.44 -19.03 -48.53
C ALA A 56 6.56 -17.51 -48.27
N GLY A 57 7.79 -17.09 -47.97
CA GLY A 57 8.30 -15.71 -48.10
C GLY A 57 9.71 -15.58 -47.51
N SER A 58 10.74 -15.60 -48.35
CA SER A 58 12.18 -15.67 -48.01
C SER A 58 12.81 -14.27 -47.82
N CYS A 59 13.46 -14.03 -46.67
CA CYS A 59 14.53 -13.03 -46.51
C CYS A 59 15.63 -13.58 -45.58
N THR A 60 16.89 -13.55 -46.03
CA THR A 60 18.10 -13.96 -45.31
C THR A 60 18.88 -12.75 -44.80
N CYS A 61 19.35 -12.81 -43.55
CA CYS A 61 20.38 -11.91 -42.97
C CYS A 61 21.20 -12.65 -41.89
N PRO A 62 22.41 -12.14 -41.54
CA PRO A 62 23.54 -12.96 -41.12
C PRO A 62 23.62 -13.24 -39.60
N SER A 63 24.30 -14.34 -39.29
CA SER A 63 24.61 -14.87 -37.96
C SER A 63 25.54 -13.96 -37.13
N THR A 64 25.14 -13.61 -35.90
CA THR A 64 25.93 -12.91 -34.89
C THR A 64 26.49 -13.88 -33.86
N THR A 65 27.82 -14.05 -33.85
CA THR A 65 28.61 -14.61 -32.76
C THR A 65 28.91 -13.52 -31.73
N GLY A 66 28.39 -13.62 -30.50
CA GLY A 66 28.56 -12.57 -29.50
C GLY A 66 28.27 -12.99 -28.05
N GLY A 67 28.68 -14.19 -27.62
CA GLY A 67 28.46 -14.67 -26.25
C GLY A 67 29.60 -14.39 -25.25
N HIS A 68 30.80 -14.00 -25.69
CA HIS A 68 31.98 -13.88 -24.83
C HIS A 68 32.26 -12.45 -24.30
N SER A 69 31.47 -11.43 -24.71
CA SER A 69 31.74 -10.03 -24.35
C SER A 69 31.14 -9.58 -23.01
N LEU A 70 30.05 -10.21 -22.54
CA LEU A 70 29.29 -9.72 -21.39
C LEU A 70 30.00 -9.99 -20.04
N LEU A 71 30.68 -11.13 -19.95
CA LEU A 71 31.37 -11.55 -18.73
C LEU A 71 32.64 -10.72 -18.49
N ALA A 72 33.34 -10.35 -19.58
CA ALA A 72 34.46 -9.42 -19.53
C ALA A 72 34.02 -7.99 -19.13
N GLN A 73 32.83 -7.56 -19.57
CA GLN A 73 32.27 -6.25 -19.21
C GLN A 73 31.91 -6.19 -17.72
N LEU A 74 31.21 -7.20 -17.20
CA LEU A 74 30.86 -7.31 -15.77
C LEU A 74 32.10 -7.35 -14.87
N GLN A 75 33.15 -8.06 -15.30
CA GLN A 75 34.40 -8.14 -14.56
C GLN A 75 35.15 -6.79 -14.54
N SER A 76 35.13 -6.04 -15.66
CA SER A 76 35.70 -4.69 -15.76
C SER A 76 34.95 -3.65 -14.92
N ASP A 77 33.62 -3.77 -14.82
CA ASP A 77 32.80 -2.84 -14.04
C ASP A 77 32.98 -3.09 -12.53
N MET A 78 33.14 -4.35 -12.11
CA MET A 78 33.44 -4.70 -10.71
C MET A 78 34.83 -4.20 -10.28
N GLU A 79 35.85 -4.28 -11.13
CA GLU A 79 37.18 -3.70 -10.86
C GLU A 79 37.13 -2.17 -10.74
N ARG A 80 36.27 -1.49 -11.51
CA ARG A 80 36.06 -0.03 -11.40
C ARG A 80 35.43 0.37 -10.07
N VAL A 81 34.50 -0.42 -9.55
CA VAL A 81 33.87 -0.17 -8.24
C VAL A 81 34.87 -0.37 -7.12
N LEU A 82 35.68 -1.44 -7.15
CA LEU A 82 36.73 -1.69 -6.15
C LEU A 82 37.77 -0.57 -6.12
N LYS A 83 38.22 -0.07 -7.28
CA LYS A 83 39.12 1.09 -7.35
C LYS A 83 38.52 2.37 -6.77
N ARG A 84 37.21 2.58 -6.91
CA ARG A 84 36.53 3.74 -6.33
C ARG A 84 36.41 3.62 -4.81
N MET A 85 36.20 2.41 -4.28
CA MET A 85 36.23 2.15 -2.84
C MET A 85 37.61 2.41 -2.23
N GLU A 86 38.68 2.03 -2.92
CA GLU A 86 40.07 2.28 -2.47
C GLU A 86 40.38 3.79 -2.40
N VAL A 87 39.87 4.58 -3.35
CA VAL A 87 40.00 6.05 -3.31
C VAL A 87 39.22 6.68 -2.15
N VAL A 88 38.03 6.14 -1.83
CA VAL A 88 37.23 6.57 -0.67
C VAL A 88 37.95 6.24 0.64
N GLU A 89 38.57 5.07 0.73
CA GLU A 89 39.40 4.67 1.89
C GLU A 89 40.62 5.58 2.07
N THR A 90 41.19 6.06 0.96
CA THR A 90 42.29 7.03 0.96
C THR A 90 41.82 8.43 1.39
N HIS A 91 40.61 8.85 1.00
CA HIS A 91 40.03 10.14 1.40
C HIS A 91 39.55 10.17 2.86
N LEU A 92 39.18 9.01 3.42
CA LEU A 92 38.77 8.88 4.83
C LEU A 92 39.96 8.85 5.81
N GLY A 93 41.21 8.98 5.35
CA GLY A 93 42.39 9.13 6.20
C GLY A 93 42.74 7.89 7.06
N LEU A 94 42.16 6.73 6.76
CA LEU A 94 42.35 5.50 7.54
C LEU A 94 43.77 4.91 7.41
N SER A 95 44.51 5.25 6.35
CA SER A 95 45.87 4.75 6.08
C SER A 95 46.97 5.50 6.85
N GLU A 96 46.75 6.76 7.24
CA GLU A 96 47.80 7.60 7.84
C GLU A 96 48.06 7.24 9.33
N LYS A 97 47.07 6.63 9.99
CA LYS A 97 47.20 6.10 11.36
C LYS A 97 48.19 4.93 11.47
N LEU A 98 48.42 4.17 10.40
CA LEU A 98 49.35 3.03 10.37
C LEU A 98 50.82 3.45 10.09
N ARG A 99 51.06 4.71 9.70
CA ARG A 99 52.42 5.22 9.39
C ARG A 99 53.04 6.03 10.53
N VAL A 100 52.25 6.67 11.38
CA VAL A 100 52.74 7.50 12.50
C VAL A 100 53.26 6.68 13.69
N GLU A 101 52.80 5.43 13.86
CA GLU A 101 53.31 4.55 14.93
C GLU A 101 54.68 3.90 14.63
N ARG A 102 55.26 4.10 13.43
CA ARG A 102 56.51 3.42 13.02
C ARG A 102 57.78 4.28 13.06
N VAL A 103 57.74 5.54 13.54
CA VAL A 103 58.92 6.45 13.54
C VAL A 103 59.45 6.77 14.95
N GLY A 104 58.89 6.19 16.01
CA GLY A 104 59.25 6.51 17.40
C GLY A 104 59.92 5.39 18.19
N ASN A 105 61.00 4.77 17.69
CA ASN A 105 62.03 4.12 18.54
C ASN A 105 63.10 3.45 17.68
N GLN A 106 64.30 4.04 17.62
CA GLN A 106 65.48 3.32 17.15
C GLN A 106 66.73 3.87 17.83
N ASP A 107 67.20 3.15 18.85
CA ASP A 107 68.58 3.15 19.30
C ASP A 107 68.91 1.78 19.90
N VAL A 108 70.12 1.29 19.57
CA VAL A 108 70.85 0.10 20.07
C VAL A 108 70.57 -1.26 19.40
N ASP A 109 71.40 -1.50 18.36
CA ASP A 109 72.34 -2.61 18.12
C ASP A 109 71.99 -4.10 18.31
N ASP A 110 72.58 -4.88 17.38
CA ASP A 110 72.82 -6.33 17.32
C ASP A 110 71.78 -7.34 16.74
N THR A 111 72.02 -7.65 15.45
CA THR A 111 72.10 -8.98 14.80
C THR A 111 71.06 -10.09 15.08
N LYS A 112 70.17 -10.35 14.10
CA LYS A 112 70.15 -11.59 13.26
C LYS A 112 68.94 -11.65 12.31
N GLU A 113 69.20 -12.05 11.07
CA GLU A 113 68.23 -12.40 10.03
C GLU A 113 67.20 -13.45 10.49
N VAL A 114 65.91 -13.17 10.32
CA VAL A 114 64.93 -14.15 9.85
C VAL A 114 63.93 -13.43 8.93
N ASN A 115 63.96 -13.85 7.67
CA ASN A 115 63.04 -13.48 6.61
C ASN A 115 61.73 -14.28 6.79
N GLN A 116 60.57 -13.65 7.00
CA GLN A 116 59.28 -14.31 6.89
C GLN A 116 58.22 -13.44 6.20
N ASN A 117 57.71 -14.04 5.12
CA ASN A 117 56.67 -13.58 4.23
C ASN A 117 55.35 -13.30 4.98
N VAL A 118 54.76 -12.14 4.73
CA VAL A 118 53.34 -11.88 5.02
C VAL A 118 52.53 -12.36 3.82
N GLN A 119 51.87 -13.51 3.98
CA GLN A 119 50.83 -13.97 3.06
C GLN A 119 49.54 -13.20 3.32
N VAL A 120 49.11 -12.43 2.32
CA VAL A 120 47.75 -11.93 2.19
C VAL A 120 46.87 -13.12 1.81
N LEU A 121 45.84 -13.41 2.60
CA LEU A 121 44.89 -14.49 2.33
C LEU A 121 44.01 -14.16 1.10
N GLU A 122 44.32 -14.77 -0.04
CA GLU A 122 43.41 -14.87 -1.18
C GLU A 122 42.34 -15.94 -0.90
N VAL A 123 41.08 -15.54 -0.84
CA VAL A 123 39.89 -16.40 -0.62
C VAL A 123 39.47 -17.15 -1.92
N SER A 124 40.26 -17.07 -2.99
CA SER A 124 39.91 -17.59 -4.32
C SER A 124 40.15 -19.10 -4.49
N ASP A 125 41.12 -19.68 -3.78
CA ASP A 125 41.57 -21.06 -4.07
C ASP A 125 40.82 -22.16 -3.33
N ALA A 126 40.09 -21.84 -2.27
CA ALA A 126 39.28 -22.81 -1.53
C ALA A 126 37.98 -23.21 -2.27
N PHE A 127 37.49 -22.38 -3.19
CA PHE A 127 36.25 -22.62 -3.94
C PHE A 127 36.46 -23.54 -5.16
N LYS A 128 37.69 -23.68 -5.66
CA LYS A 128 38.03 -24.59 -6.77
C LYS A 128 38.22 -26.05 -6.35
N ALA A 129 38.30 -26.34 -5.06
CA ALA A 129 38.58 -27.69 -4.56
C ALA A 129 37.33 -28.55 -4.28
N ALA A 130 36.11 -28.04 -4.51
CA ALA A 130 34.86 -28.67 -4.05
C ALA A 130 33.94 -29.27 -5.14
N ILE A 131 34.46 -29.60 -6.34
CA ILE A 131 33.68 -30.34 -7.36
C ILE A 131 34.41 -31.64 -7.73
N PRO A 132 33.92 -32.83 -7.31
CA PRO A 132 34.45 -34.10 -7.77
C PRO A 132 33.58 -34.75 -8.88
N GLY A 133 34.23 -35.07 -10.01
CA GLY A 133 33.73 -35.91 -11.11
C GLY A 133 33.99 -35.23 -12.46
N VAL A 134 34.66 -35.79 -13.48
CA VAL A 134 34.68 -37.17 -13.98
C VAL A 134 35.96 -37.38 -14.81
N THR A 135 36.69 -38.48 -14.59
CA THR A 135 37.29 -39.42 -15.58
C THR A 135 38.54 -40.11 -15.00
N GLY A 136 38.69 -41.40 -15.30
CA GLY A 136 39.99 -42.09 -15.31
C GLY A 136 40.20 -43.16 -14.24
N ALA A 137 39.95 -44.40 -14.61
CA ALA A 137 40.27 -45.62 -13.87
C ALA A 137 41.76 -46.03 -13.99
N GLU A 138 42.11 -47.11 -13.26
CA GLU A 138 43.37 -47.90 -13.30
C GLU A 138 44.54 -47.32 -12.46
N THR A 139 45.25 -48.02 -11.57
CA THR A 139 45.45 -49.46 -11.29
C THR A 139 46.06 -49.65 -9.88
N ALA A 140 45.88 -50.86 -9.30
CA ALA A 140 46.76 -51.64 -8.40
C ALA A 140 47.66 -50.93 -7.35
N GLY A 141 47.82 -51.36 -6.10
CA GLY A 141 47.55 -52.64 -5.44
C GLY A 141 48.46 -52.74 -4.19
N LYS A 142 48.00 -53.48 -3.17
CA LYS A 142 48.78 -54.08 -2.07
C LYS A 142 49.73 -53.18 -1.24
N ALA A 143 49.19 -52.43 -0.28
CA ALA A 143 49.92 -52.04 0.95
C ALA A 143 48.98 -51.59 2.10
N LYS A 144 47.83 -52.24 2.29
CA LYS A 144 46.91 -51.93 3.40
C LYS A 144 46.85 -53.13 4.33
N ASN A 145 47.67 -53.14 5.38
CA ASN A 145 47.38 -53.84 6.65
C ASN A 145 48.42 -53.56 7.76
N GLY A 146 49.55 -52.92 7.47
CA GLY A 146 50.54 -52.51 8.49
C GLY A 146 50.50 -51.01 8.89
N PHE A 147 50.04 -50.14 7.98
CA PHE A 147 50.14 -48.68 8.16
C PHE A 147 49.12 -48.13 9.15
N TRP A 148 47.88 -48.64 9.14
CA TRP A 148 46.83 -48.18 10.06
C TRP A 148 47.06 -48.65 11.50
N LYS A 149 47.75 -49.78 11.72
CA LYS A 149 48.00 -50.31 13.07
C LYS A 149 49.11 -49.56 13.80
N ARG A 150 50.16 -49.10 13.11
CA ARG A 150 51.17 -48.20 13.71
C ARG A 150 50.65 -46.78 13.94
N ARG A 151 49.76 -46.29 13.08
CA ARG A 151 49.16 -44.96 13.25
C ARG A 151 48.10 -44.91 14.36
N LEU A 152 47.47 -46.03 14.70
CA LEU A 152 46.52 -46.14 15.82
C LEU A 152 47.22 -46.20 17.19
N ASP A 153 48.41 -46.80 17.28
CA ASP A 153 49.17 -46.84 18.54
C ASP A 153 49.97 -45.55 18.81
N GLU A 154 50.30 -44.78 17.77
CA GLU A 154 50.86 -43.41 17.88
C GLU A 154 49.76 -42.35 18.10
N PHE A 155 48.49 -42.72 17.88
CA PHE A 155 47.30 -41.96 18.30
C PHE A 155 46.85 -42.31 19.74
N ARG A 156 47.76 -42.85 20.57
CA ARG A 156 47.61 -42.84 22.04
C ARG A 156 47.95 -41.44 22.56
N PHE A 157 47.08 -40.50 22.22
CA PHE A 157 46.72 -39.27 22.91
C PHE A 157 47.76 -38.74 23.92
N SER A 158 48.76 -38.02 23.41
CA SER A 158 49.41 -36.98 24.21
C SER A 158 48.34 -35.89 24.43
N THR A 159 47.77 -35.86 25.63
CA THR A 159 46.85 -34.82 26.06
C THR A 159 47.65 -33.55 26.33
N THR A 160 48.23 -32.94 25.32
CA THR A 160 48.73 -31.57 25.44
C THR A 160 47.52 -30.67 25.58
N THR A 161 47.13 -30.41 26.84
CA THR A 161 46.17 -29.36 27.19
C THR A 161 46.70 -28.03 26.67
N THR A 162 46.19 -27.59 25.53
CA THR A 162 46.41 -26.26 24.99
C THR A 162 45.61 -25.27 25.83
N PHE A 163 46.31 -24.38 26.54
CA PHE A 163 45.69 -23.26 27.22
C PHE A 163 45.38 -22.18 26.19
N SER A 164 44.16 -21.65 26.22
CA SER A 164 43.79 -20.48 25.43
C SER A 164 43.80 -19.26 26.35
N GLU A 165 44.54 -18.24 25.95
CA GLU A 165 44.59 -16.94 26.60
C GLU A 165 43.35 -16.14 26.20
N VAL A 166 42.56 -15.72 27.20
CA VAL A 166 41.38 -14.87 27.00
C VAL A 166 41.72 -13.47 27.50
N GLU A 167 41.81 -12.51 26.57
CA GLU A 167 42.00 -11.10 26.87
C GLU A 167 40.70 -10.45 27.33
N PHE A 168 40.80 -9.47 28.23
CA PHE A 168 39.64 -8.67 28.63
C PHE A 168 39.20 -7.77 27.49
N GLU A 169 37.90 -7.77 27.22
CA GLU A 169 37.34 -6.99 26.12
C GLU A 169 37.44 -5.48 26.37
N HIS A 170 37.76 -4.75 25.31
CA HIS A 170 37.77 -3.28 25.26
C HIS A 170 36.36 -2.72 25.12
N SER A 171 35.52 -3.02 26.10
CA SER A 171 34.12 -2.58 26.15
C SER A 171 33.83 -1.81 27.45
N VAL A 172 32.84 -0.91 27.39
CA VAL A 172 32.29 -0.20 28.56
C VAL A 172 31.80 -1.19 29.62
N TRP A 173 31.36 -2.39 29.23
CA TRP A 173 30.91 -3.45 30.13
C TRP A 173 32.02 -3.97 31.06
N SER A 174 33.30 -3.79 30.69
CA SER A 174 34.46 -4.17 31.51
C SER A 174 34.77 -3.15 32.61
N ILE A 175 34.21 -1.93 32.59
CA ILE A 175 34.53 -0.89 33.58
C ILE A 175 34.19 -1.29 35.03
N PRO A 176 33.03 -1.92 35.33
CA PRO A 176 32.66 -2.28 36.70
C PRO A 176 33.64 -3.24 37.38
N ILE A 177 34.34 -4.12 36.64
CA ILE A 177 35.31 -5.05 37.22
C ILE A 177 36.59 -4.32 37.70
N VAL A 178 36.99 -3.28 36.95
CA VAL A 178 38.18 -2.46 37.21
C VAL A 178 37.91 -1.34 38.22
N SER A 179 36.63 -0.97 38.39
CA SER A 179 36.24 0.12 39.29
C SER A 179 36.76 -0.08 40.72
N GLY A 180 37.56 0.89 41.19
CA GLY A 180 38.19 0.88 42.50
C GLY A 180 39.43 0.01 42.63
N LEU A 181 40.01 -0.48 41.53
CA LEU A 181 41.39 -1.03 41.50
C LEU A 181 42.41 -0.01 41.04
N THR A 182 41.98 0.89 40.17
CA THR A 182 42.82 1.92 39.58
C THR A 182 42.91 3.11 40.53
N ASP A 183 44.12 3.63 40.74
CA ASP A 183 44.38 4.89 41.44
C ASP A 183 44.01 6.09 40.54
N VAL A 184 42.75 6.14 40.14
CA VAL A 184 42.14 7.26 39.38
C VAL A 184 41.39 8.19 40.32
N GLY A 185 41.32 9.46 39.91
CA GLY A 185 40.59 10.47 40.64
C GLY A 185 39.13 10.06 40.87
N TRP A 186 38.50 10.64 41.89
CA TRP A 186 37.07 10.41 42.14
C TRP A 186 36.20 10.84 40.95
N PHE A 187 36.62 11.88 40.22
CA PHE A 187 35.94 12.36 39.02
C PHE A 187 35.96 11.35 37.88
N ASP A 188 37.13 10.76 37.57
CA ASP A 188 37.25 9.71 36.55
C ASP A 188 36.38 8.49 36.87
N ARG A 189 36.27 8.12 38.15
CA ARG A 189 35.39 7.03 38.61
C ARG A 189 33.90 7.36 38.42
N LEU A 190 33.51 8.59 38.77
CA LEU A 190 32.13 9.07 38.56
C LEU A 190 31.80 9.06 37.05
N PHE A 191 32.70 9.59 36.24
CA PHE A 191 32.55 9.65 34.80
C PHE A 191 32.49 8.26 34.16
N ALA A 192 33.38 7.34 34.53
CA ALA A 192 33.35 5.96 34.06
C ALA A 192 32.04 5.23 34.45
N SER A 193 31.51 5.48 35.65
CA SER A 193 30.19 4.97 36.06
C SER A 193 29.05 5.58 35.23
N MET A 194 29.12 6.88 34.91
CA MET A 194 28.15 7.54 34.04
C MET A 194 28.18 6.96 32.62
N LEU A 195 29.35 6.61 32.09
CA LEU A 195 29.49 5.97 30.78
C LEU A 195 28.82 4.59 30.73
N VAL A 196 28.92 3.78 31.79
CA VAL A 196 28.20 2.49 31.87
C VAL A 196 26.69 2.70 31.85
N LEU A 197 26.19 3.68 32.59
CA LEU A 197 24.76 4.03 32.59
C LEU A 197 24.29 4.59 31.25
N LEU A 198 25.12 5.42 30.61
CA LEU A 198 24.84 5.96 29.27
C LEU A 198 24.77 4.84 28.24
N ASN A 199 25.73 3.90 28.26
CA ASN A 199 25.74 2.75 27.37
C ASN A 199 24.47 1.89 27.54
N LEU A 200 24.13 1.55 28.79
CA LEU A 200 22.89 0.83 29.11
C LEU A 200 21.66 1.59 28.61
N GLY A 201 21.61 2.91 28.82
CA GLY A 201 20.52 3.76 28.36
C GLY A 201 20.39 3.81 26.83
N MET A 202 21.50 3.97 26.10
CA MET A 202 21.52 3.99 24.63
C MET A 202 21.08 2.66 24.04
N GLN A 203 21.65 1.53 24.49
CA GLN A 203 21.27 0.22 23.95
C GLN A 203 19.81 -0.13 24.29
N THR A 204 19.33 0.25 25.48
CA THR A 204 17.92 0.07 25.85
C THR A 204 17.00 0.93 24.98
N ALA A 205 17.38 2.19 24.72
CA ALA A 205 16.62 3.09 23.87
C ALA A 205 16.56 2.59 22.41
N PHE A 206 17.68 2.14 21.84
CA PHE A 206 17.68 1.54 20.51
C PHE A 206 16.81 0.28 20.44
N SER A 207 16.94 -0.62 21.42
CA SER A 207 16.10 -1.82 21.50
C SER A 207 14.61 -1.48 21.57
N TRP A 208 14.25 -0.44 22.33
CA TRP A 208 12.87 0.04 22.43
C TRP A 208 12.36 0.67 21.13
N ILE A 209 13.16 1.53 20.49
CA ILE A 209 12.81 2.18 19.22
C ILE A 209 12.57 1.14 18.13
N LEU A 210 13.45 0.14 18.01
CA LEU A 210 13.33 -0.94 17.03
C LEU A 210 12.08 -1.82 17.24
N LEU A 211 11.55 -1.88 18.46
CA LEU A 211 10.34 -2.64 18.79
C LEU A 211 9.05 -1.83 18.65
N THR A 212 9.13 -0.54 18.37
CA THR A 212 7.95 0.33 18.28
C THR A 212 7.26 0.15 16.92
N ASP A 213 5.92 0.08 16.92
CA ASP A 213 5.10 -0.06 15.71
C ASP A 213 5.40 1.02 14.65
N ALA A 214 5.72 2.24 15.08
CA ALA A 214 6.10 3.34 14.20
C ALA A 214 7.35 3.04 13.36
N PHE A 215 8.28 2.25 13.89
CA PHE A 215 9.52 1.89 13.20
C PHE A 215 9.39 0.56 12.45
N ILE A 216 8.69 -0.41 13.05
CA ILE A 216 8.42 -1.71 12.43
C ILE A 216 7.44 -1.56 11.24
N GLY A 217 6.59 -0.53 11.24
CA GLY A 217 5.59 -0.26 10.21
C GLY A 217 4.29 -1.04 10.42
N GLU A 218 3.24 -0.60 9.74
CA GLU A 218 1.94 -1.28 9.73
C GLU A 218 2.06 -2.69 9.15
N ASP A 219 1.21 -3.59 9.63
CA ASP A 219 1.14 -4.95 9.12
C ASP A 219 0.80 -4.94 7.62
N PHE A 220 1.49 -5.78 6.85
CA PHE A 220 1.32 -5.84 5.41
C PHE A 220 -0.10 -6.30 5.03
N GLU A 221 -0.78 -7.02 5.93
CA GLU A 221 -2.20 -7.38 5.77
C GLU A 221 -3.12 -6.16 5.60
N ALA A 222 -2.85 -5.05 6.29
CA ALA A 222 -3.64 -3.83 6.14
C ALA A 222 -3.59 -3.27 4.71
N LYS A 223 -2.49 -3.51 3.99
CA LYS A 223 -2.32 -3.10 2.59
C LYS A 223 -3.23 -3.89 1.64
N VAL A 224 -3.65 -5.10 2.00
CA VAL A 224 -4.63 -5.88 1.21
C VAL A 224 -5.98 -5.15 1.19
N GLY A 225 -6.44 -4.68 2.36
CA GLY A 225 -7.67 -3.89 2.46
C GLY A 225 -7.59 -2.59 1.66
N SER A 226 -6.48 -1.86 1.79
CA SER A 226 -6.25 -0.63 1.01
C SER A 226 -6.20 -0.89 -0.50
N ALA A 227 -5.58 -1.99 -0.93
CA ALA A 227 -5.53 -2.39 -2.34
C ALA A 227 -6.94 -2.64 -2.90
N LYS A 228 -7.77 -3.38 -2.16
CA LYS A 228 -9.15 -3.69 -2.55
C LYS A 228 -10.03 -2.44 -2.65
N VAL A 229 -9.93 -1.52 -1.69
CA VAL A 229 -10.65 -0.23 -1.74
C VAL A 229 -10.21 0.58 -2.96
N TRP A 230 -8.90 0.72 -3.18
CA TRP A 230 -8.39 1.42 -4.36
C TRP A 230 -8.87 0.78 -5.68
N ARG A 231 -8.84 -0.55 -5.76
CA ARG A 231 -9.26 -1.35 -6.92
C ARG A 231 -10.71 -1.07 -7.32
N THR A 232 -11.59 -1.00 -6.32
CA THR A 232 -13.04 -0.85 -6.52
C THR A 232 -13.50 0.60 -6.65
N SER A 233 -12.79 1.56 -6.05
CA SER A 233 -13.20 2.96 -6.03
C SER A 233 -12.52 3.86 -7.05
N ILE A 234 -11.23 3.63 -7.34
CA ILE A 234 -10.41 4.56 -8.13
C ILE A 234 -9.88 3.90 -9.39
N ALA A 235 -9.41 2.65 -9.29
CA ALA A 235 -8.60 2.04 -10.35
C ALA A 235 -9.35 1.82 -11.67
N HIS A 236 -10.68 1.74 -11.61
CA HIS A 236 -11.58 1.62 -12.76
C HIS A 236 -12.39 2.89 -13.05
N ASP A 237 -12.26 3.98 -12.30
CA ASP A 237 -13.04 5.20 -12.60
C ASP A 237 -12.57 5.82 -13.93
N HIS A 238 -13.51 6.04 -14.85
CA HIS A 238 -13.24 6.64 -16.16
C HIS A 238 -12.53 8.00 -16.05
N LYS A 239 -12.72 8.73 -14.94
CA LYS A 239 -12.07 10.03 -14.71
C LYS A 239 -10.54 9.92 -14.73
N TYR A 240 -10.01 8.75 -14.40
CA TYR A 240 -8.57 8.50 -14.34
C TYR A 240 -8.06 7.63 -15.48
N SER A 241 -8.90 7.34 -16.49
CA SER A 241 -8.42 6.74 -17.73
C SER A 241 -7.53 7.72 -18.48
N ASP A 242 -6.48 7.22 -19.13
CA ASP A 242 -5.64 8.08 -19.95
C ASP A 242 -6.26 8.37 -21.32
N PHE A 243 -5.62 9.27 -22.06
CA PHE A 243 -6.05 9.57 -23.43
C PHE A 243 -5.99 8.34 -24.35
N ALA A 244 -5.08 7.39 -24.12
CA ALA A 244 -4.99 6.17 -24.92
C ALA A 244 -6.10 5.14 -24.61
N ASP A 245 -7.16 5.53 -23.87
CA ASP A 245 -8.27 4.67 -23.50
C ASP A 245 -7.78 3.43 -22.75
N THR A 246 -6.80 3.60 -21.85
CA THR A 246 -6.30 2.58 -20.92
C THR A 246 -6.75 2.91 -19.50
N SER A 247 -7.15 1.88 -18.75
CA SER A 247 -7.56 2.04 -17.35
C SER A 247 -6.36 2.36 -16.45
N LEU A 248 -6.61 3.04 -15.33
CA LEU A 248 -5.56 3.35 -14.36
C LEU A 248 -4.92 2.07 -13.81
N VAL A 249 -5.72 1.04 -13.54
CA VAL A 249 -5.21 -0.27 -13.09
C VAL A 249 -4.25 -0.90 -14.10
N SER A 250 -4.58 -0.92 -15.39
CA SER A 250 -3.72 -1.52 -16.41
C SER A 250 -2.36 -0.84 -16.44
N ARG A 251 -2.34 0.49 -16.31
CA ARG A 251 -1.08 1.26 -16.30
C ARG A 251 -0.25 1.04 -15.02
N VAL A 252 -0.90 0.99 -13.85
CA VAL A 252 -0.23 0.64 -12.58
C VAL A 252 0.41 -0.74 -12.66
N CYS A 253 -0.33 -1.73 -13.19
CA CYS A 253 0.11 -3.12 -13.25
C CYS A 253 1.13 -3.38 -14.36
N SER A 254 1.20 -2.53 -15.39
CA SER A 254 2.24 -2.55 -16.42
C SER A 254 3.50 -1.75 -16.06
N GLY A 255 3.59 -1.23 -14.82
CA GLY A 255 4.77 -0.46 -14.37
C GLY A 255 5.00 0.83 -15.16
N ASP A 256 3.94 1.49 -15.62
CA ASP A 256 4.05 2.68 -16.45
C ASP A 256 4.66 3.87 -15.68
N GLY A 257 5.87 4.28 -16.08
CA GLY A 257 6.64 5.34 -15.40
C GLY A 257 6.05 6.75 -15.56
N ALA A 258 5.09 6.96 -16.47
CA ALA A 258 4.46 8.26 -16.70
C ALA A 258 3.14 8.42 -15.90
N LEU A 259 3.02 7.74 -14.75
CA LEU A 259 1.88 7.89 -13.85
C LEU A 259 2.03 9.13 -12.96
N ILE A 260 1.09 10.07 -13.09
CA ILE A 260 0.98 11.22 -12.18
C ILE A 260 0.14 10.84 -10.94
N LEU A 261 -0.79 9.90 -11.07
CA LEU A 261 -1.70 9.43 -10.01
C LEU A 261 -1.40 7.96 -9.68
N SER A 262 -1.70 7.53 -8.45
CA SER A 262 -1.47 6.16 -7.97
C SER A 262 -0.01 5.70 -8.05
N THR A 263 0.93 6.65 -7.89
CA THR A 263 2.37 6.38 -7.85
C THR A 263 2.73 5.40 -6.73
N ILE A 264 2.09 5.52 -5.57
CA ILE A 264 2.27 4.60 -4.43
C ILE A 264 1.95 3.15 -4.83
N GLN A 265 0.81 2.92 -5.48
CA GLN A 265 0.40 1.59 -5.93
C GLN A 265 1.35 1.06 -7.01
N ALA A 266 1.77 1.89 -7.96
CA ALA A 266 2.75 1.51 -8.98
C ALA A 266 4.10 1.13 -8.37
N THR A 267 4.63 1.94 -7.43
CA THR A 267 5.87 1.61 -6.73
C THR A 267 5.75 0.33 -5.89
N LEU A 268 4.60 0.12 -5.26
CA LEU A 268 4.34 -1.08 -4.47
C LEU A 268 4.33 -2.34 -5.34
N VAL A 269 3.65 -2.32 -6.49
CA VAL A 269 3.66 -3.43 -7.45
C VAL A 269 5.06 -3.70 -7.97
N THR A 270 5.83 -2.65 -8.29
CA THR A 270 7.23 -2.78 -8.71
C THR A 270 8.12 -3.38 -7.62
N HIS A 271 7.95 -2.97 -6.37
CA HIS A 271 8.66 -3.57 -5.23
C HIS A 271 8.29 -5.03 -5.04
N ILE A 272 7.00 -5.40 -5.12
CA ILE A 272 6.57 -6.79 -5.02
C ILE A 272 7.16 -7.64 -6.17
N ASN A 273 7.12 -7.13 -7.39
CA ASN A 273 7.65 -7.84 -8.56
C ASN A 273 9.15 -8.07 -8.45
N SER A 274 9.92 -7.04 -8.04
CA SER A 274 11.36 -7.16 -7.87
C SER A 274 11.75 -8.05 -6.67
N TYR A 275 11.02 -7.97 -5.55
CA TYR A 275 11.28 -8.78 -4.36
C TYR A 275 11.03 -10.28 -4.59
N LEU A 276 9.90 -10.61 -5.23
CA LEU A 276 9.51 -12.00 -5.53
C LEU A 276 10.07 -12.54 -6.85
N GLY A 277 10.73 -11.71 -7.66
CA GLY A 277 11.23 -12.09 -8.98
C GLY A 277 10.10 -12.40 -9.98
N LEU A 278 8.96 -11.72 -9.85
CA LEU A 278 7.80 -11.90 -10.73
C LEU A 278 7.92 -11.03 -11.99
N GLN A 279 7.46 -11.57 -13.12
CA GLN A 279 7.12 -10.75 -14.29
C GLN A 279 5.80 -10.00 -14.04
N GLU A 280 5.59 -8.89 -14.75
CA GLU A 280 4.44 -8.00 -14.58
C GLU A 280 3.11 -8.75 -14.49
N ARG A 281 2.86 -9.68 -15.43
CA ARG A 281 1.59 -10.42 -15.56
C ARG A 281 1.53 -11.76 -14.81
N HIS A 282 2.62 -12.19 -14.17
CA HIS A 282 2.67 -13.49 -13.50
C HIS A 282 2.31 -13.37 -12.01
N PHE A 283 1.50 -14.31 -11.54
CA PHE A 283 1.08 -14.45 -10.14
C PHE A 283 1.63 -15.74 -9.49
N ALA A 284 2.50 -16.46 -10.19
CA ALA A 284 3.18 -17.61 -9.62
C ALA A 284 4.61 -17.21 -9.27
N PRO A 285 5.04 -17.39 -8.00
CA PRO A 285 6.43 -17.18 -7.64
C PRO A 285 7.32 -18.11 -8.46
N SER A 286 8.48 -17.59 -8.88
CA SER A 286 9.48 -18.41 -9.52
C SER A 286 10.18 -19.29 -8.46
N MET A 287 10.93 -20.31 -8.88
CA MET A 287 11.75 -21.09 -7.95
C MET A 287 12.79 -20.23 -7.19
N PHE A 288 13.08 -19.03 -7.69
CA PHE A 288 14.09 -18.13 -7.17
C PHE A 288 13.49 -16.78 -6.79
N GLU A 289 13.31 -16.53 -5.50
CA GLU A 289 12.83 -15.27 -4.95
C GLU A 289 14.03 -14.44 -4.43
N PRO A 290 14.56 -13.49 -5.22
CA PRO A 290 15.81 -12.81 -4.90
C PRO A 290 15.76 -12.02 -3.59
N GLY A 291 14.62 -11.36 -3.31
CA GLY A 291 14.42 -10.58 -2.09
C GLY A 291 14.40 -11.44 -0.83
N VAL A 292 13.70 -12.58 -0.87
CA VAL A 292 13.64 -13.56 0.23
C VAL A 292 15.02 -14.14 0.51
N LEU A 293 15.77 -14.51 -0.53
CA LEU A 293 17.13 -15.03 -0.37
C LEU A 293 18.09 -13.99 0.22
N LEU A 294 18.04 -12.75 -0.25
CA LEU A 294 18.85 -11.67 0.31
C LEU A 294 18.49 -11.41 1.78
N CYS A 295 17.19 -11.39 2.11
CA CYS A 295 16.70 -11.25 3.48
C CYS A 295 17.25 -12.37 4.39
N MET A 296 17.23 -13.61 3.92
CA MET A 296 17.79 -14.76 4.65
C MET A 296 19.29 -14.64 4.88
N LEU A 297 20.05 -14.14 3.89
CA LEU A 297 21.49 -13.88 4.03
C LEU A 297 21.76 -12.76 5.03
N CYS A 298 20.97 -11.69 5.03
CA CYS A 298 21.09 -10.60 6.00
C CYS A 298 20.72 -11.05 7.42
N ILE A 299 19.66 -11.85 7.59
CA ILE A 299 19.31 -12.45 8.89
C ILE A 299 20.43 -13.38 9.38
N LEU A 300 21.01 -14.20 8.50
CA LEU A 300 22.14 -15.06 8.82
C LEU A 300 23.35 -14.24 9.28
N LEU A 301 23.71 -13.20 8.53
CA LEU A 301 24.83 -12.31 8.87
C LEU A 301 24.59 -11.60 10.20
N TRP A 302 23.39 -11.04 10.40
CA TRP A 302 23.00 -10.39 11.64
C TRP A 302 23.08 -11.35 12.83
N ALA A 303 22.53 -12.55 12.69
CA ALA A 303 22.62 -13.57 13.71
C ALA A 303 24.08 -13.91 14.04
N LEU A 304 24.96 -14.06 13.05
CA LEU A 304 26.38 -14.30 13.27
C LEU A 304 27.07 -13.17 14.04
N CYS A 305 26.73 -11.90 13.78
CA CYS A 305 27.22 -10.76 14.55
C CYS A 305 26.79 -10.85 16.02
N VAL A 306 25.52 -11.19 16.29
CA VAL A 306 25.05 -11.37 17.67
C VAL A 306 25.63 -12.64 18.32
N TYR A 307 25.87 -13.72 17.58
CA TYR A 307 26.54 -14.91 18.11
C TYR A 307 28.00 -14.64 18.49
N LYS A 308 28.72 -13.81 17.71
CA LYS A 308 30.05 -13.32 18.08
C LYS A 308 30.00 -12.62 19.44
N GLU A 309 28.97 -11.83 19.67
CA GLU A 309 28.74 -11.13 20.94
C GLU A 309 28.44 -12.08 22.10
N TYR A 310 27.53 -13.06 21.92
CA TYR A 310 27.28 -14.09 22.93
C TYR A 310 28.54 -14.85 23.31
N ARG A 311 29.35 -15.23 22.30
CA ARG A 311 30.59 -15.96 22.54
C ARG A 311 31.55 -15.14 23.41
N ARG A 312 31.69 -13.83 23.16
CA ARG A 312 32.48 -12.92 24.01
C ARG A 312 31.97 -12.92 25.45
N ILE A 313 30.66 -12.76 25.66
CA ILE A 313 30.03 -12.77 26.99
C ILE A 313 30.28 -14.10 27.73
N PHE A 314 30.10 -15.24 27.05
CA PHE A 314 30.29 -16.55 27.68
C PHE A 314 31.75 -16.83 28.02
N LEU A 315 32.69 -16.42 27.16
CA LEU A 315 34.12 -16.54 27.43
C LEU A 315 34.56 -15.67 28.60
N GLU A 316 34.08 -14.43 28.68
CA GLU A 316 34.34 -13.53 29.82
C GLU A 316 33.80 -14.12 31.13
N LEU A 317 32.56 -14.62 31.11
CA LEU A 317 31.94 -15.23 32.28
C LEU A 317 32.67 -16.51 32.71
N GLU A 318 33.10 -17.35 31.76
CA GLU A 318 33.89 -18.54 32.05
C GLU A 318 35.25 -18.19 32.67
N ALA A 319 35.94 -17.19 32.11
CA ALA A 319 37.20 -16.69 32.66
C ALA A 319 37.01 -16.18 34.09
N ALA A 320 35.93 -15.43 34.35
CA ALA A 320 35.59 -14.95 35.69
C ALA A 320 35.24 -16.09 36.67
N ILE A 321 34.56 -17.15 36.20
CA ILE A 321 34.28 -18.35 37.00
C ILE A 321 35.56 -19.12 37.31
N GLY A 322 36.59 -19.07 36.46
CA GLY A 322 37.89 -19.69 36.72
C GLY A 322 38.67 -19.07 37.89
N ILE A 323 38.45 -17.78 38.18
CA ILE A 323 39.19 -17.05 39.22
C ILE A 323 38.70 -17.49 40.63
N PRO A 324 39.59 -17.76 41.60
CA PRO A 324 39.20 -18.10 42.96
C PRO A 324 38.55 -16.90 43.67
N LYS A 325 37.48 -17.16 44.43
CA LYS A 325 36.67 -16.13 45.09
C LYS A 325 37.16 -15.92 46.52
N SER A 326 37.37 -14.67 46.91
CA SER A 326 37.82 -14.26 48.25
C SER A 326 36.91 -13.15 48.82
N ARG A 327 37.12 -12.73 50.07
CA ARG A 327 36.40 -11.58 50.65
C ARG A 327 36.92 -10.24 50.13
N ARG A 328 38.19 -10.16 49.74
CA ARG A 328 38.82 -8.97 49.17
C ARG A 328 39.46 -9.35 47.84
N THR A 329 39.32 -8.47 46.84
CA THR A 329 40.00 -8.64 45.56
C THR A 329 41.50 -8.42 45.76
N VAL A 330 42.32 -9.36 45.30
CA VAL A 330 43.79 -9.24 45.32
C VAL A 330 44.28 -9.15 43.89
N PHE A 331 44.83 -7.99 43.54
CA PHE A 331 45.39 -7.69 42.22
C PHE A 331 46.91 -7.56 42.35
N ARG A 332 47.68 -8.36 41.60
CA ARG A 332 49.15 -8.35 41.61
C ARG A 332 49.67 -8.54 40.19
N GLN A 333 50.70 -7.77 39.80
CA GLN A 333 51.37 -7.90 38.49
C GLN A 333 50.40 -7.90 37.30
N ASN A 334 49.41 -7.01 37.33
CA ASN A 334 48.36 -6.90 36.32
C ASN A 334 47.48 -8.16 36.13
N ALA A 335 47.49 -9.09 37.10
CA ALA A 335 46.68 -10.29 37.09
C ALA A 335 45.77 -10.37 38.33
N PHE A 336 44.58 -10.96 38.14
CA PHE A 336 43.65 -11.26 39.22
C PHE A 336 44.03 -12.56 39.94
N VAL A 337 44.57 -12.45 41.15
CA VAL A 337 44.88 -13.63 41.98
C VAL A 337 43.61 -14.17 42.66
N SER A 338 42.74 -13.26 43.14
CA SER A 338 41.41 -13.62 43.64
C SER A 338 40.44 -12.45 43.50
N ILE A 339 39.16 -12.74 43.23
CA ILE A 339 38.11 -11.74 43.06
C ILE A 339 37.15 -11.74 44.26
N SER A 340 36.68 -10.56 44.67
CA SER A 340 35.63 -10.48 45.70
C SER A 340 34.26 -10.92 45.18
N TRP A 341 33.44 -11.51 46.06
CA TRP A 341 32.07 -11.90 45.72
C TRP A 341 31.22 -10.76 45.16
N GLY A 342 31.38 -9.54 45.69
CA GLY A 342 30.64 -8.37 45.20
C GLY A 342 30.99 -8.02 43.75
N ARG A 343 32.27 -8.08 43.36
CA ARG A 343 32.69 -7.80 41.98
C ARG A 343 32.32 -8.92 41.02
N PHE A 344 32.40 -10.16 41.48
CA PHE A 344 31.91 -11.29 40.69
C PHE A 344 30.40 -11.17 40.44
N LEU A 345 29.62 -10.76 41.44
CA LEU A 345 28.19 -10.50 41.26
C LEU A 345 27.93 -9.31 40.31
N MET A 346 28.70 -8.22 40.42
CA MET A 346 28.60 -7.11 39.47
C MET A 346 28.87 -7.55 38.03
N LEU A 347 29.93 -8.32 37.81
CA LEU A 347 30.26 -8.89 36.49
C LEU A 347 29.14 -9.79 35.99
N LEU A 348 28.59 -10.67 36.85
CA LEU A 348 27.47 -11.53 36.48
C LEU A 348 26.24 -10.71 36.06
N VAL A 349 25.90 -9.66 36.80
CA VAL A 349 24.76 -8.78 36.50
C VAL A 349 24.99 -8.03 35.19
N THR A 350 26.20 -7.51 34.94
CA THR A 350 26.51 -6.80 33.69
C THR A 350 26.52 -7.75 32.49
N SER A 351 27.10 -8.94 32.61
CA SER A 351 27.07 -9.95 31.56
C SER A 351 25.64 -10.42 31.26
N LEU A 352 24.79 -10.57 32.28
CA LEU A 352 23.38 -10.92 32.08
C LEU A 352 22.60 -9.79 31.39
N ALA A 353 22.83 -8.53 31.79
CA ALA A 353 22.21 -7.38 31.14
C ALA A 353 22.64 -7.26 29.67
N ARG A 354 23.93 -7.44 29.38
CA ARG A 354 24.48 -7.45 28.02
C ARG A 354 23.87 -8.57 27.17
N ALA A 355 23.79 -9.79 27.73
CA ALA A 355 23.16 -10.93 27.04
C ALA A 355 21.67 -10.70 26.77
N LEU A 356 20.95 -10.10 27.72
CA LEU A 356 19.53 -9.76 27.58
C LEU A 356 19.32 -8.72 26.46
N ILE A 357 20.12 -7.66 26.44
CA ILE A 357 20.06 -6.63 25.40
C ILE A 357 20.37 -7.24 24.03
N ALA A 358 21.43 -8.05 23.93
CA ALA A 358 21.77 -8.76 22.70
C ALA A 358 20.63 -9.69 22.22
N SER A 359 19.92 -10.35 23.14
CA SER A 359 18.73 -11.17 22.82
C SER A 359 17.60 -10.33 22.23
N VAL A 360 17.29 -9.19 22.87
CA VAL A 360 16.23 -8.29 22.41
C VAL A 360 16.58 -7.69 21.05
N LEU A 361 17.82 -7.25 20.87
CA LEU A 361 18.31 -6.74 19.58
C LEU A 361 18.31 -7.81 18.49
N LEU A 362 18.62 -9.07 18.80
CA LEU A 362 18.52 -10.17 17.84
C LEU A 362 17.09 -10.28 17.30
N VAL A 363 16.10 -10.36 18.19
CA VAL A 363 14.69 -10.49 17.81
C VAL A 363 14.20 -9.25 17.08
N ALA A 364 14.48 -8.05 17.61
CA ALA A 364 14.09 -6.79 16.98
C ALA A 364 14.71 -6.61 15.59
N GLY A 365 15.99 -6.95 15.43
CA GLY A 365 16.68 -6.89 14.15
C GLY A 365 16.14 -7.89 13.12
N ILE A 366 15.80 -9.12 13.54
CA ILE A 366 15.16 -10.10 12.66
C ILE A 366 13.78 -9.59 12.20
N LEU A 367 12.96 -9.07 13.12
CA LEU A 367 11.64 -8.52 12.79
C LEU A 367 11.75 -7.32 11.83
N TRP A 368 12.71 -6.42 12.06
CA TRP A 368 12.94 -5.26 11.21
C TRP A 368 13.42 -5.65 9.81
N LEU A 369 14.39 -6.57 9.70
CA LEU A 369 14.86 -7.08 8.41
C LEU A 369 13.75 -7.80 7.66
N ALA A 370 12.97 -8.65 8.35
CA ALA A 370 11.89 -9.41 7.73
C ALA A 370 10.79 -8.51 7.17
N ARG A 371 10.50 -7.35 7.77
CA ARG A 371 9.48 -6.41 7.25
C ARG A 371 10.00 -5.45 6.17
N THR A 372 11.30 -5.42 5.91
CA THR A 372 11.87 -4.53 4.89
C THR A 372 11.59 -5.09 3.50
N THR A 373 10.76 -4.40 2.71
CA THR A 373 10.33 -4.87 1.38
C THR A 373 11.24 -4.38 0.24
N SER A 374 12.04 -3.35 0.47
CA SER A 374 13.01 -2.82 -0.50
C SER A 374 14.34 -3.55 -0.36
N ILE A 375 14.84 -4.10 -1.47
CA ILE A 375 16.12 -4.82 -1.52
C ILE A 375 17.29 -3.93 -1.08
N GLN A 376 17.29 -2.66 -1.48
CA GLN A 376 18.35 -1.70 -1.15
C GLN A 376 18.35 -1.35 0.35
N GLU A 377 17.16 -1.10 0.90
CA GLU A 377 17.00 -0.80 2.34
C GLU A 377 17.39 -1.99 3.21
N LEU A 378 17.15 -3.22 2.72
CA LEU A 378 17.45 -4.43 3.48
C LEU A 378 18.94 -4.59 3.78
N MET A 379 19.81 -4.27 2.81
CA MET A 379 21.26 -4.26 3.03
C MET A 379 21.69 -3.13 3.98
N LEU A 380 21.13 -1.93 3.80
CA LEU A 380 21.42 -0.78 4.65
C LEU A 380 21.03 -1.04 6.11
N ASN A 381 19.86 -1.62 6.33
CA ASN A 381 19.33 -1.95 7.65
C ASN A 381 20.20 -3.01 8.35
N ALA A 382 20.69 -4.02 7.61
CA ALA A 382 21.61 -5.02 8.16
C ALA A 382 22.93 -4.40 8.65
N VAL A 383 23.49 -3.45 7.90
CA VAL A 383 24.72 -2.72 8.30
C VAL A 383 24.45 -1.81 9.50
N ALA A 384 23.31 -1.10 9.52
CA ALA A 384 22.92 -0.24 10.63
C ALA A 384 22.77 -1.03 11.94
N LEU A 385 22.19 -2.23 11.89
CA LEU A 385 22.08 -3.13 13.04
C LEU A 385 23.45 -3.49 13.62
N ASN A 386 24.45 -3.77 12.78
CA ASN A 386 25.81 -4.03 13.26
C ASN A 386 26.40 -2.81 13.98
N ALA A 387 26.20 -1.60 13.44
CA ALA A 387 26.66 -0.38 14.09
C ALA A 387 26.01 -0.14 15.46
N ILE A 388 24.74 -0.51 15.65
CA ILE A 388 24.02 -0.44 16.94
C ILE A 388 24.64 -1.41 17.96
N LEU A 389 25.03 -2.62 17.52
CA LEU A 389 25.65 -3.61 18.39
C LEU A 389 27.02 -3.14 18.91
N ASP A 390 27.79 -2.43 18.08
CA ASP A 390 29.15 -1.95 18.39
C ASP A 390 29.18 -0.58 19.14
N VAL A 391 28.02 -0.04 19.57
CA VAL A 391 27.93 1.27 20.25
C VAL A 391 28.76 1.33 21.54
N ASP A 392 28.83 0.24 22.30
CA ASP A 392 29.60 0.18 23.53
C ASP A 392 31.12 0.19 23.26
N GLU A 393 31.57 -0.43 22.17
CA GLU A 393 32.97 -0.36 21.72
C GLU A 393 33.33 1.08 21.32
N PHE A 394 32.43 1.79 20.63
CA PHE A 394 32.63 3.20 20.27
C PHE A 394 32.67 4.13 21.50
N LEU A 395 31.77 3.94 22.47
CA LEU A 395 31.79 4.67 23.73
C LEU A 395 33.09 4.38 24.52
N PHE A 396 33.56 3.13 24.50
CA PHE A 396 34.80 2.74 25.15
C PHE A 396 35.99 3.48 24.55
N ALA A 397 36.16 3.37 23.22
CA ALA A 397 37.28 3.95 22.50
C ALA A 397 37.30 5.49 22.55
N GLY A 398 36.13 6.11 22.42
CA GLY A 398 36.00 7.57 22.32
C GLY A 398 35.95 8.31 23.65
N MET A 399 35.38 7.71 24.71
CA MET A 399 35.04 8.46 25.92
C MET A 399 35.69 7.95 27.20
N VAL A 400 36.15 6.70 27.29
CA VAL A 400 36.71 6.20 28.56
C VAL A 400 38.03 6.91 28.89
N PRO A 401 38.27 7.34 30.15
CA PRO A 401 39.53 7.97 30.53
C PRO A 401 40.74 7.12 30.14
N ILE A 402 41.75 7.76 29.53
CA ILE A 402 42.96 7.12 28.99
C ILE A 402 43.64 6.20 30.02
N LYS A 403 43.67 6.59 31.31
CA LYS A 403 44.21 5.77 32.40
C LYS A 403 43.46 4.45 32.58
N THR A 404 42.13 4.49 32.52
CA THR A 404 41.29 3.29 32.61
C THR A 404 41.45 2.42 31.35
N GLN A 405 41.55 3.05 30.17
CA GLN A 405 41.81 2.32 28.91
C GLN A 405 43.16 1.58 28.96
N HIS A 406 44.24 2.25 29.35
CA HIS A 406 45.56 1.62 29.51
C HIS A 406 45.53 0.51 30.55
N PHE A 407 44.86 0.74 31.68
CA PHE A 407 44.76 -0.30 32.70
C PHE A 407 44.04 -1.55 32.20
N ILE A 408 42.95 -1.40 31.44
CA ILE A 408 42.25 -2.53 30.82
C ILE A 408 43.12 -3.23 29.78
N LYS A 409 43.88 -2.47 28.97
CA LYS A 409 44.83 -3.01 27.97
C LYS A 409 46.02 -3.75 28.60
N GLU A 410 46.44 -3.35 29.79
CA GLU A 410 47.58 -3.95 30.50
C GLU A 410 47.19 -5.18 31.32
N LEU A 411 45.90 -5.52 31.42
CA LEU A 411 45.44 -6.72 32.13
C LEU A 411 46.01 -7.99 31.47
N GLN A 412 46.65 -8.85 32.26
CA GLN A 412 47.13 -10.12 31.75
C GLN A 412 45.96 -11.02 31.34
N PRO A 413 46.09 -11.76 30.21
CA PRO A 413 45.04 -12.65 29.75
C PRO A 413 44.81 -13.81 30.73
N ILE A 414 43.53 -14.15 30.93
CA ILE A 414 43.14 -15.25 31.81
C ILE A 414 43.27 -16.55 31.04
N HIS A 415 43.98 -17.52 31.63
CA HIS A 415 44.19 -18.83 31.02
C HIS A 415 42.99 -19.73 31.30
N VAL A 416 42.19 -20.02 30.27
CA VAL A 416 41.02 -20.92 30.37
C VAL A 416 41.38 -22.30 29.82
N ARG A 417 40.97 -23.37 30.52
CA ARG A 417 41.18 -24.75 30.06
C ARG A 417 40.10 -25.14 29.06
N TYR A 418 40.42 -25.05 27.77
CA TYR A 418 39.52 -25.51 26.73
C TYR A 418 39.60 -27.03 26.56
N SER A 419 38.48 -27.72 26.78
CA SER A 419 38.35 -29.15 26.45
C SER A 419 37.91 -29.30 24.99
N ARG A 420 38.53 -30.23 24.25
CA ARG A 420 38.18 -30.53 22.85
C ARG A 420 36.72 -30.92 22.69
N ILE A 421 36.16 -31.71 23.62
CA ILE A 421 34.76 -32.14 23.57
C ILE A 421 33.82 -30.94 23.72
N ARG A 422 34.16 -30.01 24.63
CA ARG A 422 33.38 -28.80 24.87
C ARG A 422 33.34 -27.91 23.63
N SER A 423 34.48 -27.66 22.99
CA SER A 423 34.54 -26.87 21.75
C SER A 423 33.70 -27.48 20.63
N GLN A 424 33.69 -28.80 20.49
CA GLN A 424 32.85 -29.47 19.49
C GLN A 424 31.36 -29.32 19.79
N PHE A 425 30.97 -29.46 21.06
CA PHE A 425 29.58 -29.28 21.49
C PHE A 425 29.13 -27.82 21.32
N GLU A 426 29.97 -26.85 21.67
CA GLU A 426 29.71 -25.42 21.47
C GLU A 426 29.46 -25.10 19.99
N THR A 427 30.35 -25.53 19.09
CA THR A 427 30.17 -25.36 17.64
C THR A 427 28.91 -26.06 17.13
N LEU A 428 28.59 -27.25 17.63
CA LEU A 428 27.38 -27.97 17.24
C LEU A 428 26.11 -27.22 17.68
N VAL A 429 26.06 -26.75 18.93
CA VAL A 429 24.93 -25.96 19.45
C VAL A 429 24.77 -24.68 18.65
N HIS A 430 25.87 -23.96 18.36
CA HIS A 430 25.82 -22.75 17.53
C HIS A 430 25.31 -23.06 16.11
N CYS A 431 25.81 -24.11 15.48
CA CYS A 431 25.35 -24.52 14.14
C CYS A 431 23.85 -24.87 14.13
N ILE A 432 23.38 -25.69 15.08
CA ILE A 432 21.96 -26.07 15.18
C ILE A 432 21.09 -24.85 15.48
N SER A 433 21.50 -24.00 16.43
CA SER A 433 20.74 -22.81 16.81
C SER A 433 20.65 -21.78 15.68
N LEU A 434 21.71 -21.60 14.90
CA LEU A 434 21.72 -20.73 13.73
C LEU A 434 20.81 -21.26 12.62
N LEU A 435 20.89 -22.57 12.31
CA LEU A 435 20.01 -23.21 11.34
C LEU A 435 18.54 -23.12 11.79
N LEU A 436 18.25 -23.38 13.06
CA LEU A 436 16.90 -23.27 13.61
C LEU A 436 16.38 -21.84 13.54
N LEU A 437 17.21 -20.84 13.87
CA LEU A 437 16.82 -19.43 13.82
C LEU A 437 16.49 -18.98 12.39
N VAL A 438 17.36 -19.32 11.43
CA VAL A 438 17.17 -18.98 10.01
C VAL A 438 15.93 -19.70 9.45
N PHE A 439 15.78 -20.99 9.74
CA PHE A 439 14.61 -21.78 9.33
C PHE A 439 13.33 -21.21 9.95
N THR A 440 13.33 -20.91 11.25
CA THR A 440 12.17 -20.34 11.94
C THR A 440 11.80 -18.96 11.38
N SER A 441 12.79 -18.12 11.09
CA SER A 441 12.56 -16.80 10.46
C SER A 441 11.94 -16.94 9.07
N TYR A 442 12.39 -17.92 8.28
CA TYR A 442 11.79 -18.20 6.98
C TYR A 442 10.31 -18.60 7.10
N PHE A 443 10.00 -19.63 7.89
CA PHE A 443 8.65 -20.19 7.97
C PHE A 443 7.65 -19.26 8.69
N LEU A 444 8.09 -18.53 9.71
CA LEU A 444 7.20 -17.69 10.52
C LEU A 444 7.09 -16.24 10.02
N LEU A 445 8.09 -15.72 9.31
CA LEU A 445 8.13 -14.31 8.92
C LEU A 445 8.16 -14.13 7.40
N LEU A 446 9.11 -14.75 6.68
CA LEU A 446 9.29 -14.46 5.25
C LEU A 446 8.27 -15.18 4.35
N ALA A 447 7.93 -16.44 4.63
CA ALA A 447 6.91 -17.17 3.89
C ALA A 447 5.53 -16.49 3.94
N PRO A 448 4.97 -16.15 5.12
CA PRO A 448 3.69 -15.44 5.17
C PRO A 448 3.77 -14.03 4.57
N LEU A 449 4.92 -13.35 4.66
CA LEU A 449 5.11 -12.07 3.98
C LEU A 449 5.03 -12.22 2.45
N SER A 450 5.67 -13.23 1.88
CA SER A 450 5.62 -13.54 0.44
C SER A 450 4.17 -13.80 -0.03
N ASP A 451 3.43 -14.63 0.72
CA ASP A 451 2.02 -14.91 0.43
C ASP A 451 1.15 -13.64 0.51
N THR A 452 1.42 -12.77 1.48
CA THR A 452 0.68 -11.51 1.65
C THR A 452 1.04 -10.50 0.54
N MET A 453 2.32 -10.41 0.15
CA MET A 453 2.75 -9.62 -1.02
C MET A 453 2.05 -10.07 -2.30
N LEU A 454 1.95 -11.38 -2.50
CA LEU A 454 1.26 -11.94 -3.64
C LEU A 454 -0.25 -11.63 -3.59
N SER A 455 -0.85 -11.70 -2.41
CA SER A 455 -2.25 -11.35 -2.19
C SER A 455 -2.52 -9.87 -2.50
N VAL A 456 -1.65 -8.96 -2.04
CA VAL A 456 -1.74 -7.53 -2.41
C VAL A 456 -1.61 -7.33 -3.91
N LYS A 457 -0.67 -7.99 -4.58
CA LYS A 457 -0.56 -7.94 -6.04
C LYS A 457 -1.82 -8.47 -6.72
N HIS A 458 -2.43 -9.53 -6.19
CA HIS A 458 -3.67 -10.09 -6.72
C HIS A 458 -4.86 -9.13 -6.54
N GLU A 459 -4.98 -8.45 -5.40
CA GLU A 459 -6.02 -7.44 -5.21
C GLU A 459 -5.83 -6.22 -6.13
N LEU A 460 -4.58 -5.80 -6.38
CA LEU A 460 -4.28 -4.67 -7.27
C LEU A 460 -4.43 -5.02 -8.76
N CYS A 461 -3.90 -6.18 -9.17
CA CYS A 461 -3.68 -6.52 -10.57
C CYS A 461 -4.40 -7.80 -11.01
N GLY A 462 -5.13 -8.48 -10.13
CA GLY A 462 -5.90 -9.66 -10.48
C GLY A 462 -7.09 -9.34 -11.39
N GLY A 463 -7.58 -10.38 -12.09
CA GLY A 463 -8.78 -10.33 -12.90
C GLY A 463 -8.68 -9.44 -14.13
N ASN A 464 -9.82 -8.95 -14.60
CA ASN A 464 -9.89 -8.08 -15.76
C ASN A 464 -9.47 -6.64 -15.38
N GLN A 465 -8.40 -6.16 -16.00
CA GLN A 465 -7.90 -4.80 -15.81
C GLN A 465 -8.44 -3.83 -16.89
N THR A 466 -8.97 -4.35 -17.99
CA THR A 466 -9.14 -3.61 -19.24
C THR A 466 -10.57 -3.10 -19.39
N PHE A 467 -11.06 -2.47 -18.34
CA PHE A 467 -12.30 -1.72 -18.38
C PHE A 467 -12.27 -0.52 -17.45
N VAL A 468 -13.15 0.44 -17.72
CA VAL A 468 -13.47 1.55 -16.84
C VAL A 468 -14.97 1.59 -16.59
N ALA A 469 -15.35 2.08 -15.42
CA ALA A 469 -16.72 2.32 -15.03
C ALA A 469 -16.93 3.83 -14.82
N ALA A 470 -18.12 4.29 -15.18
CA ALA A 470 -18.54 5.66 -14.97
C ALA A 470 -19.99 5.66 -14.49
N PHE A 471 -20.31 6.63 -13.63
CA PHE A 471 -21.64 6.83 -13.10
C PHE A 471 -22.18 8.17 -13.60
N ASN A 472 -23.31 8.15 -14.30
CA ASN A 472 -24.01 9.36 -14.68
C ASN A 472 -24.94 9.77 -13.54
N PRO A 473 -24.72 10.92 -12.86
CA PRO A 473 -25.55 11.33 -11.73
C PRO A 473 -26.98 11.73 -12.12
N ASP A 474 -27.20 12.16 -13.37
CA ASP A 474 -28.51 12.62 -13.82
C ASP A 474 -29.45 11.44 -14.11
N THR A 475 -28.92 10.43 -14.80
CA THR A 475 -29.66 9.21 -15.15
C THR A 475 -29.53 8.10 -14.12
N GLN A 476 -28.54 8.20 -13.23
CA GLN A 476 -28.18 7.20 -12.22
C GLN A 476 -27.75 5.86 -12.82
N PHE A 477 -27.33 5.86 -14.09
CA PHE A 477 -26.76 4.69 -14.74
C PHE A 477 -25.26 4.57 -14.48
N THR A 478 -24.82 3.35 -14.18
CA THR A 478 -23.41 2.97 -14.24
C THR A 478 -23.15 2.29 -15.57
N PHE A 479 -22.20 2.81 -16.34
CA PHE A 479 -21.76 2.23 -17.60
C PHE A 479 -20.32 1.74 -17.49
N GLY A 480 -20.05 0.57 -18.07
CA GLY A 480 -18.72 0.00 -18.19
C GLY A 480 -18.24 0.08 -19.64
N LYS A 481 -17.00 0.51 -19.87
CA LYS A 481 -16.37 0.51 -21.19
C LYS A 481 -15.11 -0.33 -21.15
N VAL A 482 -14.95 -1.23 -22.12
CA VAL A 482 -13.71 -2.01 -22.30
C VAL A 482 -12.62 -1.07 -22.82
N THR A 483 -11.47 -1.06 -22.14
CA THR A 483 -10.30 -0.25 -22.47
C THR A 483 -9.25 -1.07 -23.23
N ALA A 484 -8.25 -0.41 -23.81
CA ALA A 484 -7.11 -1.10 -24.40
C ALA A 484 -6.18 -1.69 -23.32
N ASP A 485 -5.52 -2.80 -23.66
CA ASP A 485 -4.55 -3.49 -22.79
C ASP A 485 -3.23 -2.71 -22.62
N SER A 486 -2.87 -1.87 -23.60
CA SER A 486 -1.67 -1.02 -23.55
C SER A 486 -1.77 0.16 -24.51
N ARG A 487 -1.00 1.23 -24.23
CA ARG A 487 -0.96 2.44 -25.08
C ARG A 487 -0.48 2.18 -26.52
N TYR A 488 0.20 1.07 -26.77
CA TYR A 488 0.82 0.79 -28.07
C TYR A 488 -0.15 0.17 -29.11
N ALA A 489 -1.43 -0.01 -28.77
CA ALA A 489 -2.35 -0.81 -29.58
C ALA A 489 -3.34 -0.02 -30.47
N ARG A 490 -3.33 1.33 -30.53
CA ARG A 490 -4.22 2.09 -31.44
C ARG A 490 -3.55 3.33 -32.05
N ASP A 491 -3.79 3.50 -33.36
CA ASP A 491 -3.38 4.64 -34.22
C ASP A 491 -4.43 5.79 -34.30
N LEU A 492 -5.54 5.72 -33.54
CA LEU A 492 -6.56 6.77 -33.55
C LEU A 492 -6.38 7.72 -32.37
N SER A 493 -6.37 9.03 -32.64
CA SER A 493 -6.20 10.03 -31.61
C SER A 493 -7.43 10.06 -30.70
N SER A 494 -7.15 10.09 -29.39
CA SER A 494 -8.11 10.11 -28.30
C SER A 494 -9.18 11.19 -28.41
N THR A 495 -8.82 12.33 -29.02
CA THR A 495 -9.71 13.45 -29.30
C THR A 495 -10.77 13.12 -30.35
N GLU A 496 -10.46 12.32 -31.36
CA GLU A 496 -11.41 11.97 -32.43
C GLU A 496 -12.43 10.93 -31.96
N MET A 497 -12.02 9.95 -31.13
CA MET A 497 -12.95 9.04 -30.47
C MET A 497 -13.76 9.71 -29.36
N ALA A 498 -13.18 10.67 -28.62
CA ALA A 498 -13.92 11.45 -27.63
C ALA A 498 -14.99 12.33 -28.30
N VAL A 499 -14.71 12.95 -29.46
CA VAL A 499 -15.71 13.74 -30.19
C VAL A 499 -16.83 12.86 -30.78
N GLN A 500 -16.53 11.64 -31.23
CA GLN A 500 -17.57 10.68 -31.68
C GLN A 500 -18.33 10.01 -30.53
N ALA A 501 -17.70 9.76 -29.37
CA ALA A 501 -18.36 9.16 -28.20
C ALA A 501 -19.10 10.19 -27.34
N GLN A 502 -18.72 11.46 -27.40
CA GLN A 502 -19.42 12.57 -26.75
C GLN A 502 -20.63 13.04 -27.55
N GLU A 503 -20.83 12.50 -28.77
CA GLU A 503 -22.09 12.54 -29.50
C GLU A 503 -23.16 11.61 -28.88
N ASP A 504 -22.75 10.59 -28.10
CA ASP A 504 -23.59 9.89 -27.11
C ASP A 504 -23.60 10.66 -25.78
N VAL A 505 -23.92 11.95 -25.91
CA VAL A 505 -24.11 13.00 -24.91
C VAL A 505 -24.63 12.45 -23.59
N ALA A 506 -24.13 12.98 -22.47
CA ALA A 506 -24.72 12.83 -21.14
C ALA A 506 -26.21 13.17 -21.19
N ARG A 507 -27.04 12.17 -21.52
CA ARG A 507 -28.46 12.34 -21.68
C ARG A 507 -29.01 12.76 -20.34
N THR A 508 -29.83 13.78 -20.35
CA THR A 508 -30.63 14.10 -19.17
C THR A 508 -31.60 12.95 -18.92
N MET A 509 -32.06 12.78 -17.68
CA MET A 509 -33.12 11.79 -17.39
C MET A 509 -34.36 11.99 -18.27
N LYS A 510 -34.65 13.23 -18.67
CA LYS A 510 -35.76 13.55 -19.59
C LYS A 510 -35.56 12.92 -20.97
N GLU A 511 -34.38 13.11 -21.57
CA GLU A 511 -34.05 12.54 -22.88
C GLU A 511 -34.01 11.02 -22.81
N GLU A 512 -33.44 10.47 -21.74
CA GLU A 512 -33.40 9.03 -21.50
C GLU A 512 -34.81 8.46 -21.36
N ALA A 513 -35.68 9.05 -20.53
CA ALA A 513 -37.07 8.63 -20.36
C ALA A 513 -37.92 8.72 -21.64
N ALA A 514 -37.60 9.65 -22.55
CA ALA A 514 -38.25 9.79 -23.83
C ALA A 514 -37.85 8.70 -24.85
N LEU A 515 -36.68 8.08 -24.67
CA LEU A 515 -36.18 7.03 -25.56
C LEU A 515 -36.77 5.65 -25.28
N TYR A 516 -37.35 5.42 -24.09
CA TYR A 516 -38.02 4.15 -23.78
C TYR A 516 -39.44 4.15 -24.36
N PRO A 517 -39.70 3.37 -25.43
CA PRO A 517 -40.99 3.39 -26.12
C PRO A 517 -42.07 2.61 -25.36
N PHE A 518 -41.74 2.00 -24.22
CA PHE A 518 -42.63 1.17 -23.41
C PHE A 518 -42.58 1.58 -21.93
N CYS A 519 -43.64 1.26 -21.22
CA CYS A 519 -43.63 1.29 -19.76
C CYS A 519 -43.04 -0.05 -19.27
N THR A 520 -41.77 -0.04 -18.86
CA THR A 520 -40.99 -1.27 -18.59
C THR A 520 -41.73 -2.21 -17.64
N GLU A 521 -42.27 -1.68 -16.54
CA GLU A 521 -42.99 -2.49 -15.57
C GLU A 521 -44.24 -3.16 -16.14
N THR A 522 -45.17 -2.40 -16.72
CA THR A 522 -46.47 -2.96 -17.18
C THR A 522 -46.35 -3.76 -18.47
N MET A 523 -45.38 -3.43 -19.33
CA MET A 523 -45.30 -4.04 -20.65
C MET A 523 -44.37 -5.24 -20.70
N ILE A 524 -43.31 -5.25 -19.88
CA ILE A 524 -42.29 -6.30 -19.85
C ILE A 524 -42.34 -7.07 -18.53
N MET A 525 -42.32 -6.42 -17.38
CA MET A 525 -42.10 -7.13 -16.10
C MET A 525 -43.37 -7.79 -15.52
N GLN A 526 -44.55 -7.23 -15.74
CA GLN A 526 -45.81 -7.78 -15.26
C GLN A 526 -46.27 -8.98 -16.12
N ALA A 527 -46.84 -10.00 -15.48
CA ALA A 527 -47.20 -11.27 -16.13
C ALA A 527 -48.27 -11.15 -17.22
N ASP A 528 -49.08 -10.10 -17.19
CA ASP A 528 -50.08 -9.74 -18.20
C ASP A 528 -49.56 -8.78 -19.28
N GLY A 529 -48.28 -8.37 -19.19
CA GLY A 529 -47.63 -7.50 -20.14
C GLY A 529 -47.43 -8.17 -21.51
N PRO A 530 -47.63 -7.44 -22.63
CA PRO A 530 -47.50 -7.99 -23.98
C PRO A 530 -46.11 -8.54 -24.32
N PHE A 531 -45.06 -8.13 -23.60
CA PHE A 531 -43.68 -8.55 -23.81
C PHE A 531 -43.13 -9.37 -22.64
N TYR A 532 -43.98 -9.89 -21.76
CA TYR A 532 -43.55 -10.67 -20.61
C TYR A 532 -42.73 -11.91 -20.99
N ASP A 533 -43.13 -12.60 -22.06
CA ASP A 533 -42.46 -13.81 -22.54
C ASP A 533 -41.24 -13.53 -23.45
N ASP A 534 -40.89 -12.26 -23.71
CA ASP A 534 -39.70 -11.91 -24.51
C ASP A 534 -38.43 -11.97 -23.64
N GLU A 535 -37.67 -13.04 -23.78
CA GLU A 535 -36.45 -13.28 -22.97
C GLU A 535 -35.40 -12.17 -23.09
N ALA A 536 -35.28 -11.54 -24.27
CA ALA A 536 -34.28 -10.50 -24.50
C ALA A 536 -34.67 -9.20 -23.79
N LEU A 537 -35.93 -8.80 -23.89
CA LEU A 537 -36.47 -7.64 -23.17
C LEU A 537 -36.48 -7.87 -21.66
N GLN A 538 -36.80 -9.09 -21.22
CA GLN A 538 -36.70 -9.48 -19.80
C GLN A 538 -35.28 -9.35 -19.25
N ALA A 539 -34.27 -9.78 -20.00
CA ALA A 539 -32.87 -9.64 -19.57
C ALA A 539 -32.48 -8.18 -19.38
N ILE A 540 -32.87 -7.31 -20.32
CA ILE A 540 -32.64 -5.86 -20.24
C ILE A 540 -33.40 -5.27 -19.04
N ALA A 541 -34.69 -5.58 -18.88
CA ALA A 541 -35.51 -5.07 -17.79
C ALA A 541 -34.95 -5.47 -16.41
N ARG A 542 -34.48 -6.72 -16.25
CA ARG A 542 -33.81 -7.16 -15.02
C ARG A 542 -32.50 -6.40 -14.76
N GLN A 543 -31.70 -6.15 -15.79
CA GLN A 543 -30.48 -5.34 -15.64
C GLN A 543 -30.81 -3.90 -15.22
N LEU A 544 -31.83 -3.29 -15.82
CA LEU A 544 -32.30 -1.96 -15.44
C LEU A 544 -32.81 -1.94 -14.00
N LEU A 545 -33.58 -2.96 -13.59
CA LEU A 545 -34.06 -3.10 -12.21
C LEU A 545 -32.91 -3.22 -11.22
N ASN A 546 -31.92 -4.05 -11.51
CA ASN A 546 -30.74 -4.21 -10.65
C ASN A 546 -29.97 -2.88 -10.50
N ASN A 547 -29.85 -2.10 -11.58
CA ASN A 547 -29.24 -0.77 -11.54
C ASN A 547 -30.08 0.21 -10.71
N ALA A 548 -31.41 0.20 -10.87
CA ALA A 548 -32.33 1.01 -10.08
C ALA A 548 -32.28 0.66 -8.58
N ALA A 549 -32.19 -0.63 -8.28
CA ALA A 549 -32.08 -1.16 -6.94
C ALA A 549 -30.75 -0.76 -6.29
N ALA A 550 -29.63 -0.85 -7.04
CA ALA A 550 -28.32 -0.42 -6.60
C ALA A 550 -28.26 1.10 -6.35
N SER A 551 -28.90 1.92 -7.20
CA SER A 551 -28.86 3.38 -7.09
C SER A 551 -29.52 3.92 -5.80
N VAL A 552 -30.44 3.15 -5.21
CA VAL A 552 -31.09 3.48 -3.93
C VAL A 552 -30.59 2.63 -2.75
N GLY A 553 -29.51 1.86 -2.93
CA GLY A 553 -28.92 1.05 -1.86
C GLY A 553 -29.76 -0.17 -1.45
N ARG A 554 -30.44 -0.80 -2.41
CA ARG A 554 -31.25 -2.02 -2.25
C ARG A 554 -30.81 -3.12 -3.22
N VAL A 555 -29.52 -3.47 -3.22
CA VAL A 555 -28.91 -4.41 -4.18
C VAL A 555 -29.58 -5.79 -4.29
N ASP A 556 -30.32 -6.21 -3.26
CA ASP A 556 -31.02 -7.50 -3.24
C ASP A 556 -32.44 -7.45 -3.82
N ALA A 557 -32.94 -6.27 -4.22
CA ALA A 557 -34.32 -6.12 -4.68
C ALA A 557 -34.54 -6.82 -6.02
N GLN A 558 -35.53 -7.72 -6.07
CA GLN A 558 -35.85 -8.50 -7.28
C GLN A 558 -37.13 -8.05 -7.99
N SER A 559 -37.87 -7.13 -7.39
CA SER A 559 -39.16 -6.66 -7.90
C SER A 559 -39.34 -5.16 -7.69
N CYS A 560 -40.16 -4.55 -8.54
CA CYS A 560 -40.54 -3.14 -8.38
C CYS A 560 -41.27 -2.86 -7.06
N HIS A 561 -42.05 -3.83 -6.57
CA HIS A 561 -42.76 -3.72 -5.29
C HIS A 561 -41.80 -3.49 -4.10
N GLU A 562 -40.64 -4.13 -4.08
CA GLU A 562 -39.61 -3.95 -3.04
C GLU A 562 -38.95 -2.56 -3.08
N LEU A 563 -39.07 -1.83 -4.20
CA LEU A 563 -38.54 -0.49 -4.38
C LEU A 563 -39.60 0.62 -4.17
N ARG A 564 -40.85 0.27 -3.84
CA ARG A 564 -41.99 1.20 -3.73
C ARG A 564 -41.73 2.38 -2.79
N ASP A 565 -41.10 2.13 -1.65
CA ASP A 565 -40.83 3.15 -0.63
C ASP A 565 -39.87 4.24 -1.11
N PHE A 566 -39.12 4.00 -2.19
CA PHE A 566 -38.19 4.96 -2.78
C PHE A 566 -38.84 5.84 -3.85
N CYS A 567 -40.04 5.52 -4.33
CA CYS A 567 -40.68 6.22 -5.46
C CYS A 567 -40.91 7.73 -5.23
N THR A 568 -40.92 8.18 -3.98
CA THR A 568 -41.07 9.59 -3.56
C THR A 568 -39.74 10.27 -3.24
N SER A 569 -38.61 9.56 -3.33
CA SER A 569 -37.28 10.15 -3.12
C SER A 569 -36.84 10.95 -4.35
N PRO A 570 -36.23 12.14 -4.19
CA PRO A 570 -35.65 12.88 -5.31
C PRO A 570 -34.62 12.04 -6.09
N ASP A 571 -33.87 11.19 -5.40
CA ASP A 571 -32.79 10.37 -5.95
C ASP A 571 -33.27 9.02 -6.50
N ALA A 572 -34.57 8.81 -6.71
CA ALA A 572 -35.11 7.55 -7.23
C ALA A 572 -35.60 7.67 -8.69
N ARG A 573 -34.88 8.43 -9.52
CA ARG A 573 -35.28 8.66 -10.91
C ARG A 573 -35.22 7.37 -11.72
N LEU A 574 -34.15 6.59 -11.56
CA LEU A 574 -34.02 5.32 -12.25
C LEU A 574 -35.05 4.28 -11.78
N VAL A 575 -35.44 4.33 -10.51
CA VAL A 575 -36.57 3.51 -10.00
C VAL A 575 -37.86 3.87 -10.72
N ARG A 576 -38.17 5.16 -10.90
CA ARG A 576 -39.37 5.59 -11.64
C ARG A 576 -39.33 5.25 -13.14
N LEU A 577 -38.13 5.16 -13.71
CA LEU A 577 -37.92 4.74 -15.11
C LEU A 577 -38.28 3.28 -15.32
N VAL A 578 -37.86 2.42 -14.40
CA VAL A 578 -38.08 0.96 -14.51
C VAL A 578 -39.44 0.57 -13.95
N CYS A 579 -39.77 1.10 -12.76
CA CYS A 579 -40.95 0.78 -11.95
C CYS A 579 -42.01 1.87 -12.05
N GLY A 580 -42.35 2.25 -13.29
CA GLY A 580 -43.27 3.34 -13.56
C GLY A 580 -44.67 3.11 -12.97
N ASP A 581 -45.15 1.88 -12.89
CA ASP A 581 -46.49 1.55 -12.39
C ASP A 581 -46.54 1.51 -10.86
N THR A 582 -45.61 0.78 -10.23
CA THR A 582 -45.44 0.76 -8.77
C THR A 582 -45.20 2.16 -8.23
N CYS A 583 -44.46 2.99 -8.96
CA CYS A 583 -44.27 4.37 -8.57
C CYS A 583 -45.46 5.27 -8.90
N GLY A 584 -46.43 4.86 -9.72
CA GLY A 584 -47.64 5.64 -10.03
C GLY A 584 -47.53 6.58 -11.24
N CYS A 585 -46.51 6.45 -12.10
CA CYS A 585 -46.43 7.17 -13.37
C CYS A 585 -47.61 6.84 -14.32
N THR A 586 -48.23 5.66 -14.16
CA THR A 586 -49.40 5.16 -14.91
C THR A 586 -50.74 5.55 -14.26
N ASP A 587 -50.72 6.10 -13.06
CA ASP A 587 -51.90 6.49 -12.30
C ASP A 587 -51.93 8.02 -12.10
N PRO A 588 -52.82 8.74 -12.82
CA PRO A 588 -52.90 10.20 -12.74
C PRO A 588 -53.46 10.71 -11.39
N THR A 589 -53.91 9.79 -10.53
CA THR A 589 -54.45 10.08 -9.20
C THR A 589 -53.43 9.86 -8.08
N SER A 590 -52.29 9.26 -8.41
CA SER A 590 -51.21 8.98 -7.47
C SER A 590 -50.48 10.26 -7.01
N PHE A 591 -49.51 10.07 -6.11
CA PHE A 591 -48.66 11.14 -5.59
C PHE A 591 -47.94 11.91 -6.73
N ALA A 592 -48.35 13.15 -6.99
CA ALA A 592 -47.95 13.88 -8.21
C ALA A 592 -46.48 14.32 -8.27
N TRP A 593 -45.74 14.32 -7.15
CA TRP A 593 -44.31 14.67 -7.17
C TRP A 593 -43.50 13.62 -7.94
N TYR A 594 -42.54 14.12 -8.71
CA TYR A 594 -41.61 13.33 -9.52
C TYR A 594 -42.27 12.50 -10.63
N LYS A 595 -43.54 12.77 -10.96
CA LYS A 595 -44.30 12.06 -12.02
C LYS A 595 -44.16 12.71 -13.38
N VAL A 596 -42.92 12.94 -13.80
CA VAL A 596 -42.59 13.59 -15.08
C VAL A 596 -41.34 12.96 -15.70
N GLU A 597 -41.11 13.19 -16.99
CA GLU A 597 -40.00 12.58 -17.76
C GLU A 597 -38.64 12.90 -17.16
N SER A 598 -38.41 14.16 -16.79
CA SER A 598 -37.20 14.65 -16.13
C SER A 598 -36.90 13.97 -14.79
N GLN A 599 -37.91 13.36 -14.17
CA GLN A 599 -37.80 12.65 -12.90
C GLN A 599 -37.88 11.12 -13.07
N GLY A 600 -37.85 10.64 -14.32
CA GLY A 600 -37.73 9.22 -14.65
C GLY A 600 -39.00 8.55 -15.14
N CYS A 601 -40.17 9.18 -15.12
CA CYS A 601 -41.36 8.51 -15.70
C CYS A 601 -41.26 8.47 -17.24
N THR A 602 -41.24 7.29 -17.86
CA THR A 602 -41.16 7.19 -19.33
C THR A 602 -42.38 7.82 -20.01
N SER A 603 -42.19 8.37 -21.22
CA SER A 603 -43.29 8.96 -21.99
C SER A 603 -44.43 7.96 -22.22
N ALA A 604 -44.10 6.67 -22.36
CA ALA A 604 -45.06 5.58 -22.49
C ALA A 604 -45.88 5.36 -21.19
N CYS A 605 -45.25 5.31 -20.01
CA CYS A 605 -46.00 5.20 -18.74
C CYS A 605 -46.93 6.41 -18.53
N LEU A 606 -46.44 7.62 -18.81
CA LEU A 606 -47.25 8.84 -18.70
C LEU A 606 -48.42 8.86 -19.69
N GLN A 607 -48.25 8.27 -20.88
CA GLN A 607 -49.34 8.09 -21.84
C GLN A 607 -50.40 7.12 -21.31
N VAL A 608 -50.01 6.03 -20.65
CA VAL A 608 -50.96 5.14 -19.94
C VAL A 608 -51.73 5.93 -18.89
N GLY A 609 -51.06 6.75 -18.08
CA GLY A 609 -51.71 7.64 -17.12
C GLY A 609 -52.72 8.60 -17.74
N ARG A 610 -52.39 9.20 -18.90
CA ARG A 610 -53.33 10.06 -19.65
C ARG A 610 -54.53 9.30 -20.18
N MET A 611 -54.36 8.05 -20.62
CA MET A 611 -55.47 7.21 -21.06
C MET A 611 -56.40 6.86 -19.89
N THR A 612 -55.84 6.49 -18.73
CA THR A 612 -56.61 6.25 -17.50
C THR A 612 -57.39 7.50 -17.09
N LEU A 613 -56.78 8.68 -17.23
CA LEU A 613 -57.41 9.96 -16.92
C LEU A 613 -58.66 10.24 -17.76
N GLN A 614 -58.73 9.78 -19.01
CA GLN A 614 -59.89 10.02 -19.88
C GLN A 614 -61.20 9.45 -19.30
N ASN A 615 -61.12 8.35 -18.57
CA ASN A 615 -62.28 7.69 -17.96
C ASN A 615 -62.64 8.24 -16.58
N ARG A 616 -61.89 9.21 -16.05
CA ARG A 616 -62.16 9.80 -14.73
C ARG A 616 -63.30 10.82 -14.80
N SER A 617 -64.04 10.97 -13.69
CA SER A 617 -65.06 12.00 -13.50
C SER A 617 -64.48 13.41 -13.42
N CYS A 618 -65.21 14.40 -13.93
CA CYS A 618 -64.86 15.82 -13.80
C CYS A 618 -65.25 16.41 -12.44
N LEU A 619 -64.76 15.82 -11.35
CA LEU A 619 -65.01 16.29 -10.00
C LEU A 619 -63.68 16.47 -9.29
N ASP A 620 -63.55 17.55 -8.53
CA ASP A 620 -62.39 17.78 -7.67
C ASP A 620 -62.26 16.66 -6.63
N SER A 621 -61.05 16.12 -6.48
CA SER A 621 -60.73 15.16 -5.43
C SER A 621 -61.03 15.75 -4.05
N PRO A 622 -61.62 14.97 -3.12
CA PRO A 622 -61.72 15.39 -1.73
C PRO A 622 -60.33 15.47 -1.09
N ILE A 623 -60.24 16.13 0.07
CA ILE A 623 -59.02 16.13 0.89
C ILE A 623 -58.84 14.71 1.45
N ASP A 624 -57.96 13.95 0.82
CA ASP A 624 -57.62 12.58 1.20
C ASP A 624 -56.16 12.44 1.62
N GLU A 625 -55.74 11.20 1.86
CA GLU A 625 -54.37 10.88 2.25
C GLU A 625 -53.36 11.23 1.15
N ILE A 626 -53.70 11.06 -0.13
CA ILE A 626 -52.81 11.35 -1.26
C ILE A 626 -52.56 12.86 -1.35
N TRP A 627 -53.63 13.66 -1.26
CA TRP A 627 -53.54 15.12 -1.23
C TRP A 627 -52.72 15.62 -0.05
N SER A 628 -52.99 15.08 1.14
CA SER A 628 -52.26 15.43 2.36
C SER A 628 -50.78 15.08 2.24
N ASN A 629 -50.45 13.90 1.72
CA ASN A 629 -49.07 13.46 1.53
C ASN A 629 -48.33 14.34 0.51
N PHE A 630 -48.98 14.71 -0.60
CA PHE A 630 -48.39 15.63 -1.58
C PHE A 630 -47.95 16.94 -0.92
N TRP A 631 -48.84 17.60 -0.17
CA TRP A 631 -48.50 18.88 0.46
C TRP A 631 -47.57 18.75 1.66
N ASN A 632 -47.66 17.66 2.43
CA ASN A 632 -46.70 17.39 3.51
C ASN A 632 -45.27 17.20 2.98
N ALA A 633 -45.10 16.64 1.78
CA ALA A 633 -43.81 16.45 1.14
C ALA A 633 -43.24 17.73 0.48
N TYR A 634 -44.04 18.79 0.31
CA TYR A 634 -43.66 19.99 -0.45
C TYR A 634 -42.35 20.65 0.05
N PRO A 635 -42.12 20.89 1.36
CA PRO A 635 -40.86 21.45 1.83
C PRO A 635 -39.63 20.58 1.55
N SER A 636 -39.75 19.25 1.73
CA SER A 636 -38.65 18.31 1.48
C SER A 636 -38.34 18.18 -0.01
N VAL A 637 -39.38 18.15 -0.86
CA VAL A 637 -39.23 18.09 -2.32
C VAL A 637 -38.49 19.32 -2.84
N LEU A 638 -38.90 20.51 -2.40
CA LEU A 638 -38.21 21.75 -2.78
C LEU A 638 -36.77 21.81 -2.26
N SER A 639 -36.52 21.30 -1.06
CA SER A 639 -35.16 21.24 -0.52
C SER A 639 -34.25 20.32 -1.37
N GLY A 640 -34.79 19.19 -1.82
CA GLY A 640 -34.11 18.30 -2.77
C GLY A 640 -33.89 18.95 -4.13
N TRP A 641 -34.91 19.62 -4.67
CA TRP A 641 -34.85 20.32 -5.96
C TRP A 641 -33.79 21.43 -6.01
N PHE A 642 -33.71 22.26 -4.97
CA PHE A 642 -32.70 23.34 -4.89
C PHE A 642 -31.34 22.89 -4.33
N GLY A 643 -31.22 21.63 -3.91
CA GLY A 643 -30.01 21.09 -3.27
C GLY A 643 -29.63 21.76 -1.95
N ARG A 644 -30.57 22.47 -1.30
CA ARG A 644 -30.36 23.19 -0.04
C ARG A 644 -31.63 23.19 0.82
N PRO A 645 -31.51 23.12 2.16
CA PRO A 645 -32.68 23.17 3.05
C PRO A 645 -33.46 24.48 2.89
N ILE A 646 -34.70 24.39 2.42
CA ILE A 646 -35.48 25.59 2.12
C ILE A 646 -35.95 26.35 3.36
N GLN A 647 -35.90 25.70 4.53
CA GLN A 647 -36.20 26.30 5.83
C GLN A 647 -35.24 27.46 6.16
N SER A 648 -34.05 27.49 5.54
CA SER A 648 -33.08 28.57 5.68
C SER A 648 -33.43 29.82 4.85
N ASN A 649 -34.38 29.71 3.92
CA ASN A 649 -34.77 30.80 3.04
C ASN A 649 -35.77 31.73 3.75
N ARG A 650 -35.60 33.05 3.58
CA ARG A 650 -36.53 34.08 4.11
C ARG A 650 -37.96 33.91 3.60
N LEU A 651 -38.15 33.22 2.48
CA LEU A 651 -39.46 32.94 1.89
C LEU A 651 -40.15 31.68 2.46
N TYR A 652 -39.54 30.98 3.42
CA TYR A 652 -40.10 29.74 3.96
C TYR A 652 -41.47 29.92 4.63
N SER A 653 -41.72 31.08 5.24
CA SER A 653 -43.03 31.40 5.80
C SER A 653 -44.15 31.40 4.75
N LEU A 654 -43.85 31.82 3.52
CA LEU A 654 -44.80 31.76 2.41
C LEU A 654 -45.01 30.31 1.93
N VAL A 655 -43.97 29.46 1.97
CA VAL A 655 -44.11 28.01 1.69
C VAL A 655 -45.09 27.39 2.68
N GLN A 656 -44.92 27.65 3.97
CA GLN A 656 -45.80 27.14 5.02
C GLN A 656 -47.23 27.66 4.88
N GLN A 657 -47.40 28.92 4.52
CA GLN A 657 -48.72 29.50 4.29
C GLN A 657 -49.45 28.81 3.13
N THR A 658 -48.77 28.63 1.98
CA THR A 658 -49.34 27.92 0.83
C THR A 658 -49.66 26.47 1.19
N GLN A 659 -48.72 25.78 1.85
CA GLN A 659 -48.90 24.39 2.30
C GLN A 659 -50.14 24.24 3.20
N GLN A 660 -50.26 25.09 4.23
CA GLN A 660 -51.37 25.03 5.18
C GLN A 660 -52.71 25.34 4.48
N ALA A 661 -52.74 26.34 3.59
CA ALA A 661 -53.95 26.66 2.83
C ALA A 661 -54.41 25.47 1.96
N MET A 662 -53.47 24.77 1.34
CA MET A 662 -53.77 23.59 0.52
C MET A 662 -54.26 22.41 1.36
N LEU A 663 -53.69 22.19 2.54
CA LEU A 663 -54.14 21.15 3.47
C LEU A 663 -55.54 21.44 4.03
N ASP A 664 -55.86 22.71 4.30
CA ASP A 664 -57.13 23.08 4.92
C ASP A 664 -58.29 23.17 3.92
N GLN A 665 -58.04 23.65 2.70
CA GLN A 665 -59.10 23.97 1.73
C GLN A 665 -59.14 23.02 0.53
N GLY A 666 -58.16 22.11 0.38
CA GLY A 666 -58.10 21.18 -0.74
C GLY A 666 -57.94 21.89 -2.09
N CYS A 667 -58.61 21.38 -3.12
CA CYS A 667 -58.57 21.95 -4.47
C CYS A 667 -58.89 23.45 -4.52
N ALA A 668 -59.82 23.95 -3.69
CA ALA A 668 -60.23 25.35 -3.69
C ALA A 668 -59.08 26.34 -3.39
N ALA A 669 -58.02 25.91 -2.68
CA ALA A 669 -56.84 26.74 -2.45
C ALA A 669 -56.05 27.05 -3.73
N LEU A 670 -56.15 26.23 -4.78
CA LEU A 670 -55.47 26.46 -6.06
C LEU A 670 -55.95 27.75 -6.74
N ALA A 671 -57.18 28.19 -6.50
CA ALA A 671 -57.68 29.47 -7.01
C ALA A 671 -57.04 30.68 -6.31
N GLN A 672 -56.63 30.52 -5.04
CA GLN A 672 -55.97 31.56 -4.25
C GLN A 672 -54.46 31.59 -4.52
N PHE A 673 -53.86 30.43 -4.74
CA PHE A 673 -52.44 30.23 -4.99
C PHE A 673 -52.25 29.47 -6.31
N PRO A 674 -52.44 30.11 -7.47
CA PRO A 674 -52.45 29.43 -8.77
C PRO A 674 -51.07 28.92 -9.20
N SER A 675 -50.00 29.50 -8.67
CA SER A 675 -48.63 29.14 -8.99
C SER A 675 -47.78 28.90 -7.75
N ASP A 676 -46.78 28.04 -7.91
CA ASP A 676 -45.67 27.91 -6.99
C ASP A 676 -44.75 29.12 -7.13
N PHE A 677 -44.67 29.94 -6.09
CA PHE A 677 -43.86 31.16 -6.13
C PHE A 677 -42.35 30.89 -6.18
N LEU A 678 -41.89 29.67 -5.86
CA LEU A 678 -40.47 29.31 -5.89
C LEU A 678 -40.02 28.81 -7.26
N THR A 679 -40.79 27.90 -7.86
CA THR A 679 -40.46 27.34 -9.18
C THR A 679 -41.06 28.16 -10.33
N GLY A 680 -42.04 29.03 -10.05
CA GLY A 680 -42.81 29.76 -11.05
C GLY A 680 -43.83 28.90 -11.80
N SER A 681 -43.97 27.61 -11.46
CA SER A 681 -44.85 26.67 -12.15
C SER A 681 -46.31 26.89 -11.73
N VAL A 682 -47.24 26.81 -12.70
CA VAL A 682 -48.68 26.86 -12.41
C VAL A 682 -49.14 25.47 -11.96
N TRP A 683 -49.72 25.35 -10.77
CA TRP A 683 -50.05 24.04 -10.17
C TRP A 683 -50.95 23.19 -11.07
N CYS A 684 -51.97 23.81 -11.67
CA CYS A 684 -52.89 23.15 -12.60
C CYS A 684 -52.20 22.69 -13.90
N GLN A 685 -51.11 23.33 -14.31
CA GLN A 685 -50.34 22.94 -15.51
C GLN A 685 -49.23 21.94 -15.21
N GLY A 686 -48.90 21.76 -13.93
CA GLY A 686 -47.75 20.96 -13.51
C GLY A 686 -46.42 21.69 -13.74
N SER A 687 -45.34 20.94 -13.54
CA SER A 687 -43.99 21.35 -13.88
C SER A 687 -43.34 20.22 -14.67
N SER A 688 -42.87 20.49 -15.89
CA SER A 688 -42.17 19.48 -16.71
C SER A 688 -40.97 18.85 -16.01
N ASP A 689 -40.46 19.53 -14.99
CA ASP A 689 -39.21 19.20 -14.34
C ASP A 689 -39.40 18.56 -12.95
N LEU A 690 -40.59 18.67 -12.34
CA LEU A 690 -40.78 18.30 -10.94
C LEU A 690 -42.07 17.55 -10.60
N PHE A 691 -43.23 17.91 -11.14
CA PHE A 691 -44.50 17.31 -10.71
C PHE A 691 -45.56 17.29 -11.80
N TRP A 692 -46.43 16.28 -11.73
CA TRP A 692 -47.54 16.11 -12.67
C TRP A 692 -48.63 17.15 -12.46
N PRO A 693 -49.36 17.56 -13.51
CA PRO A 693 -50.37 18.62 -13.41
C PRO A 693 -51.48 18.28 -12.41
N LEU A 694 -51.77 19.21 -11.49
CA LEU A 694 -52.84 19.01 -10.50
C LEU A 694 -54.25 19.12 -11.11
N SER A 695 -54.38 19.48 -12.39
CA SER A 695 -55.66 19.39 -13.11
C SER A 695 -56.21 17.97 -13.18
N SER A 696 -55.37 16.94 -13.01
CA SER A 696 -55.85 15.55 -12.94
C SER A 696 -56.59 15.26 -11.64
N LEU A 697 -56.25 15.96 -10.55
CA LEU A 697 -56.85 15.82 -9.20
C LEU A 697 -57.96 16.86 -8.97
N CYS A 698 -57.77 18.08 -9.46
CA CYS A 698 -58.67 19.21 -9.24
C CYS A 698 -59.19 19.80 -10.57
N PRO A 699 -59.86 19.00 -11.41
CA PRO A 699 -60.26 19.44 -12.74
C PRO A 699 -61.20 20.64 -12.76
N GLN A 700 -62.14 20.75 -11.80
CA GLN A 700 -63.10 21.86 -11.75
C GLN A 700 -62.42 23.15 -11.32
N THR A 701 -61.63 23.11 -10.24
CA THR A 701 -60.89 24.31 -9.80
C THR A 701 -59.86 24.76 -10.84
N CYS A 702 -59.26 23.82 -11.58
CA CYS A 702 -58.36 24.13 -12.69
C CYS A 702 -59.08 24.53 -13.99
N GLY A 703 -60.41 24.57 -14.02
CA GLY A 703 -61.19 25.05 -15.17
C GLY A 703 -61.23 24.08 -16.37
N CYS A 704 -61.10 22.78 -16.15
CA CYS A 704 -61.18 21.76 -17.20
C CYS A 704 -62.56 21.69 -17.89
N ASP A 705 -63.59 22.29 -17.30
CA ASP A 705 -64.94 22.44 -17.85
C ASP A 705 -65.07 23.63 -18.83
N VAL A 706 -64.06 24.50 -18.87
CA VAL A 706 -64.00 25.65 -19.77
C VAL A 706 -63.32 25.22 -21.09
N PRO A 707 -63.90 25.55 -22.26
CA PRO A 707 -63.23 25.31 -23.54
C PRO A 707 -61.90 26.09 -23.65
N ASP A 708 -60.94 25.54 -24.39
CA ASP A 708 -59.65 26.16 -24.74
C ASP A 708 -58.67 26.42 -23.58
N VAL A 709 -58.66 25.58 -22.54
CA VAL A 709 -57.60 25.63 -21.53
C VAL A 709 -56.25 25.12 -22.08
N PRO A 710 -55.12 25.78 -21.78
CA PRO A 710 -53.81 25.46 -22.36
C PRO A 710 -53.25 24.07 -21.98
N PHE A 711 -53.90 23.36 -21.05
CA PHE A 711 -53.50 22.07 -20.52
C PHE A 711 -54.61 21.01 -20.66
N ALA A 712 -55.48 21.16 -21.67
CA ALA A 712 -56.61 20.24 -21.92
C ALA A 712 -56.22 18.75 -21.96
N ASN A 713 -55.00 18.41 -22.36
CA ASN A 713 -54.48 17.03 -22.38
C ASN A 713 -54.33 16.39 -20.99
N TYR A 714 -54.38 17.19 -19.92
CA TYR A 714 -54.27 16.75 -18.53
C TYR A 714 -55.61 16.91 -17.78
N CYS A 715 -56.70 17.15 -18.50
CA CYS A 715 -58.05 17.14 -17.96
C CYS A 715 -58.71 15.77 -18.18
N PRO A 716 -59.56 15.31 -17.25
CA PRO A 716 -60.41 14.15 -17.49
C PRO A 716 -61.26 14.31 -18.76
N GLY A 717 -61.43 13.23 -19.52
CA GLY A 717 -62.21 13.24 -20.75
C GLY A 717 -63.68 13.60 -20.51
N SER A 718 -64.20 13.30 -19.32
CA SER A 718 -65.55 13.68 -18.90
C SER A 718 -65.75 15.18 -18.65
N CYS A 719 -64.67 15.97 -18.50
CA CYS A 719 -64.75 17.42 -18.34
C CYS A 719 -65.02 18.15 -19.66
N VAL A 720 -64.65 17.54 -20.78
CA VAL A 720 -64.89 18.09 -22.11
C VAL A 720 -66.37 17.93 -22.39
N VAL A 721 -67.17 18.88 -21.90
CA VAL A 721 -68.56 19.02 -22.29
C VAL A 721 -68.52 19.33 -23.77
N TYR A 722 -68.75 18.32 -24.61
CA TYR A 722 -68.96 18.53 -26.03
C TYR A 722 -70.00 19.63 -26.16
N ILE A 723 -69.56 20.82 -26.57
CA ILE A 723 -70.46 21.87 -27.01
C ILE A 723 -71.23 21.22 -28.14
N ARG A 724 -72.44 20.73 -27.83
CA ARG A 724 -73.39 20.34 -28.85
C ARG A 724 -73.64 21.63 -29.60
N PHE A 725 -72.97 21.79 -30.75
CA PHE A 725 -73.36 22.81 -31.70
C PHE A 725 -74.87 22.67 -31.86
N PRO A 726 -75.67 23.71 -31.53
CA PRO A 726 -77.08 23.66 -31.80
C PRO A 726 -77.24 23.41 -33.31
N LYS A 727 -77.92 22.31 -33.65
CA LYS A 727 -78.21 21.93 -35.03
C LYS A 727 -79.01 22.99 -35.76
#